data_AF-A0A0Q0BQH9-F1
#
_entry.id   AF-A0A0Q0BQH9-F1
#
_cell.length_a   1.000
_cell.length_b   1.000
_cell.length_c   1.000
_cell.angle_alpha   90.00
_cell.angle_beta   90.00
_cell.angle_gamma   90.00
#
_symmetry.space_group_name_H-M   'P 1'
#
loop_
_entity.id
_entity.type
_entity.pdbx_description
1 polymer ?
#
loop_
_entity_poly.entity_id
_entity_poly.type
_entity_poly.pdbx_seq_one_letter_code
_entity_poly.pdbx_strand_id
1 'polypeptide(L)'
;MDYVKSYTRPGESTVFVYLRDTTNAKAIPEIWYQVRKKVDDIRGQFPQGLQGPSFNDEFGDVYGSIYAFTADGFSMRQLRDYVEKVRADIREVPGLGKVEMIGQQDEVLYLNFSTRKLAALGIDQSQVVQSLQSQNAVTPAGVIEAGPERISVRTSGQFASEKDLATVNLRINDRFYRLSDIADITRGYTDPPKPLFRFNGKPAIGLSIAMQKGGNIQAFGKALHERMDATTAELPVGIGVHKVSDQAEVVNKAVGGFTSALFEAVIIVLLVSFVSLGFRAGLVVACSIPLVLAMVFVFMEYSGITMQRISLGALIIALGLLVDDAMITVEMMVTRLEMGETKEQAATYAYTSTAFPMLTGTLVTVAGFVPIGLNNSSAGEYTFTLFAVIAVAMLVSWVVAVLFAPVIGVHILSANIKPKSEEPGRIGRAFNSSMLWAMRHRWLAIGITVGLFAASLFSMQFVQNQFFPSSDRPEILVDLNLPQNASINETRKVVDRFEASLKDDPDIERWSTYIGQGSVRFYLPLDQQLENPFYAQLVIVSKGLEERGALTARLQKRLRDDFVGIGSYVQALEMGPPVGRPLQYRVSGESIDKVRQHAIELATLLDHNPHVGEVIYDWNEPGKVLRIDINQDKARQLGLSSEDVAKLMNSVVSGSTVTQVRDDIYLINVVGRAEDAERGTPETLQNLQIVTPTGTSIPLLAFATVGYELEQPLVWRRDRKPTITVKGSVRDEIQPTDLVNQLKPEIDKFAAGLPVGYKVATGGTVEESSKAQGPIASVAPLMLFLMATFLMIQLHSVQKMFLVASVAPLGLIGVVLALIPTGTPLGFVAILGVLALIGIIIRNSVILVTQIDAYEKSGYLPWDAVVEATEHRRRPILLTAAAASLGMIPIAREVFWGPMAYAMIGGIIIATLLTLLFLPALYVAWYRIKEPSDEQRQEAEDKDEDENAQPAH
;
A
#
# COMPACT_ATOMS: atom_id res chain seq x y z
N MET A 1 -18.39 0.61 10.53
CA MET A 1 -17.26 0.76 11.47
C MET A 1 -16.73 -0.62 11.80
N ASP A 2 -15.42 -0.81 11.77
CA ASP A 2 -14.74 -2.05 12.15
C ASP A 2 -14.25 -1.98 13.60
N TYR A 3 -13.38 -1.01 13.89
CA TYR A 3 -12.87 -0.75 15.23
C TYR A 3 -12.56 0.74 15.44
N VAL A 4 -12.39 1.14 16.69
CA VAL A 4 -11.89 2.47 17.08
C VAL A 4 -10.59 2.36 17.85
N LYS A 5 -9.66 3.28 17.60
CA LYS A 5 -8.38 3.35 18.29
C LYS A 5 -8.21 4.75 18.87
N SER A 6 -8.02 4.86 20.18
CA SER A 6 -7.71 6.14 20.83
C SER A 6 -6.24 6.19 21.23
N TYR A 7 -5.62 7.32 20.95
CA TYR A 7 -4.30 7.73 21.37
C TYR A 7 -4.50 8.85 22.40
N THR A 8 -4.05 8.67 23.63
CA THR A 8 -4.22 9.66 24.69
C THR A 8 -2.88 10.00 25.32
N ARG A 9 -2.57 11.30 25.36
CA ARG A 9 -1.40 11.91 26.02
C ARG A 9 -1.83 13.09 26.90
N PRO A 10 -0.98 13.58 27.81
CA PRO A 10 -1.29 14.80 28.57
C PRO A 10 -1.72 15.95 27.64
N GLY A 11 -2.91 16.50 27.88
CA GLY A 11 -3.47 17.62 27.13
C GLY A 11 -4.10 17.29 25.76
N GLU A 12 -4.07 16.03 25.29
CA GLU A 12 -4.60 15.66 23.98
C GLU A 12 -5.16 14.23 23.92
N SER A 13 -6.28 14.08 23.21
CA SER A 13 -6.81 12.78 22.83
C SER A 13 -7.18 12.76 21.36
N THR A 14 -6.63 11.79 20.64
CA THR A 14 -6.85 11.58 19.21
C THR A 14 -7.56 10.24 19.01
N VAL A 15 -8.68 10.25 18.29
CA VAL A 15 -9.51 9.06 18.04
C VAL A 15 -9.53 8.73 16.55
N PHE A 16 -9.07 7.54 16.20
CA PHE A 16 -9.14 6.98 14.87
C PHE A 16 -10.37 6.09 14.72
N VAL A 17 -11.11 6.29 13.64
CA VAL A 17 -12.27 5.49 13.27
C VAL A 17 -11.90 4.68 12.03
N TYR A 18 -11.88 3.37 12.16
CA TYR A 18 -11.61 2.47 11.04
C TYR A 18 -12.92 1.90 10.52
N LEU A 19 -13.14 2.02 9.21
CA LEU A 19 -14.27 1.40 8.53
C LEU A 19 -13.91 -0.06 8.21
N ARG A 20 -14.93 -0.88 7.92
CA ARG A 20 -14.67 -2.24 7.45
C ARG A 20 -14.14 -2.16 6.03
N ASP A 21 -13.17 -2.99 5.67
CA ASP A 21 -12.61 -3.01 4.31
C ASP A 21 -13.67 -3.31 3.23
N THR A 22 -14.77 -3.96 3.62
CA THR A 22 -15.92 -4.28 2.77
C THR A 22 -16.90 -3.11 2.57
N THR A 23 -16.59 -1.91 3.09
CA THR A 23 -17.44 -0.72 2.97
C THR A 23 -17.33 -0.14 1.57
N ASN A 24 -18.46 0.12 0.92
CA ASN A 24 -18.47 0.72 -0.42
C ASN A 24 -17.92 2.16 -0.39
N ALA A 25 -16.97 2.46 -1.29
CA ALA A 25 -16.35 3.78 -1.43
C ALA A 25 -17.36 4.94 -1.56
N LYS A 26 -18.48 4.73 -2.26
CA LYS A 26 -19.53 5.76 -2.44
C LYS A 26 -20.24 6.15 -1.13
N ALA A 27 -20.24 5.28 -0.13
CA ALA A 27 -20.90 5.53 1.16
C ALA A 27 -19.98 6.23 2.18
N ILE A 28 -18.67 6.29 1.93
CA ILE A 28 -17.68 6.83 2.87
C ILE A 28 -17.98 8.28 3.30
N PRO A 29 -18.29 9.23 2.37
CA PRO A 29 -18.58 10.61 2.76
C PRO A 29 -19.77 10.73 3.72
N GLU A 30 -20.83 9.95 3.49
CA GLU A 30 -22.00 9.90 4.37
C GLU A 30 -21.65 9.32 5.75
N ILE A 31 -20.81 8.29 5.79
CA ILE A 31 -20.34 7.73 7.07
C ILE A 31 -19.56 8.78 7.88
N TRP A 32 -18.69 9.57 7.23
CA TRP A 32 -17.98 10.66 7.91
C TRP A 32 -18.92 11.77 8.38
N TYR A 33 -19.96 12.08 7.61
CA TYR A 33 -21.01 12.99 8.07
C TYR A 33 -21.72 12.44 9.32
N GLN A 34 -22.08 11.15 9.34
CA GLN A 34 -22.69 10.52 10.51
C GLN A 34 -21.77 10.55 11.74
N VAL A 35 -20.45 10.34 11.56
CA VAL A 35 -19.48 10.46 12.66
C VAL A 35 -19.47 11.88 13.22
N ARG A 36 -19.39 12.91 12.36
CA ARG A 36 -19.43 14.31 12.79
C ARG A 36 -20.69 14.64 13.56
N LYS A 37 -21.84 14.29 13.01
CA LYS A 37 -23.15 14.47 13.64
C LYS A 37 -23.20 13.84 15.03
N LYS A 38 -22.76 12.58 15.17
CA LYS A 38 -22.81 11.85 16.46
C LYS A 38 -21.89 12.44 17.52
N VAL A 39 -20.74 12.97 17.10
CA VAL A 39 -19.80 13.63 17.99
C VAL A 39 -20.30 15.03 18.38
N ASP A 40 -20.95 15.75 17.46
CA ASP A 40 -21.60 17.03 17.74
C ASP A 40 -22.78 16.88 18.71
N ASP A 41 -23.58 15.82 18.59
CA ASP A 41 -24.71 15.51 19.50
C ASP A 41 -24.25 15.36 20.96
N ILE A 42 -23.06 14.79 21.19
CA ILE A 42 -22.48 14.61 22.54
C ILE A 42 -21.57 15.76 22.95
N ARG A 43 -21.43 16.81 22.14
CA ARG A 43 -20.49 17.91 22.41
C ARG A 43 -20.75 18.58 23.76
N GLY A 44 -22.02 18.69 24.15
CA GLY A 44 -22.44 19.24 25.45
C GLY A 44 -22.08 18.35 26.66
N GLN A 45 -21.61 17.12 26.44
CA GLN A 45 -21.16 16.21 27.50
C GLN A 45 -19.65 16.34 27.77
N PHE A 46 -18.89 17.04 26.92
CA PHE A 46 -17.47 17.27 27.15
C PHE A 46 -17.23 18.33 28.23
N PRO A 47 -16.09 18.25 28.96
CA PRO A 47 -15.69 19.30 29.90
C PRO A 47 -15.55 20.66 29.22
N GLN A 48 -15.89 21.74 29.93
CA GLN A 48 -15.88 23.12 29.40
C GLN A 48 -14.50 23.60 28.90
N GLY A 49 -13.41 22.97 29.35
CA GLY A 49 -12.04 23.29 28.92
C GLY A 49 -11.57 22.61 27.64
N LEU A 50 -12.39 21.76 27.02
CA LEU A 50 -12.01 21.03 25.81
C LEU A 50 -12.03 21.95 24.58
N GLN A 51 -10.88 22.10 23.92
CA GLN A 51 -10.78 22.76 22.61
C GLN A 51 -11.00 21.72 21.50
N GLY A 52 -12.17 21.74 20.86
CA GLY A 52 -12.57 20.74 19.86
C GLY A 52 -14.03 20.32 20.03
N PRO A 53 -14.45 19.21 19.41
CA PRO A 53 -13.68 18.27 18.58
C PRO A 53 -13.39 18.81 17.17
N SER A 54 -12.21 18.48 16.62
CA SER A 54 -11.85 18.70 15.21
C SER A 54 -11.91 17.38 14.45
N PHE A 55 -12.12 17.44 13.13
CA PHE A 55 -12.22 16.26 12.28
C PHE A 55 -11.23 16.37 11.13
N ASN A 56 -10.48 15.30 10.90
CA ASN A 56 -9.60 15.15 9.75
C ASN A 56 -10.02 13.91 8.93
N ASP A 57 -10.87 14.13 7.93
CA ASP A 57 -11.25 13.11 6.93
C ASP A 57 -10.33 13.11 5.70
N GLU A 58 -9.32 13.98 5.68
CA GLU A 58 -8.28 14.10 4.65
C GLU A 58 -6.96 13.43 5.06
N PHE A 59 -6.93 12.66 6.15
CA PHE A 59 -5.76 11.88 6.58
C PHE A 59 -5.24 10.92 5.48
N GLY A 60 -6.11 10.57 4.53
CA GLY A 60 -5.82 9.74 3.36
C GLY A 60 -5.00 10.42 2.25
N ASP A 61 -4.84 11.75 2.27
CA ASP A 61 -4.23 12.48 1.16
C ASP A 61 -2.79 12.05 0.87
N VAL A 62 -2.42 12.07 -0.43
CA VAL A 62 -1.10 11.71 -0.92
C VAL A 62 -0.46 12.92 -1.60
N TYR A 63 0.72 13.30 -1.12
CA TYR A 63 1.49 14.43 -1.61
C TYR A 63 2.46 13.96 -2.70
N GLY A 64 2.09 14.17 -3.96
CA GLY A 64 2.85 13.71 -5.12
C GLY A 64 4.20 14.42 -5.32
N SER A 65 4.36 15.64 -4.81
CA SER A 65 5.63 16.37 -4.89
C SER A 65 5.94 17.06 -3.56
N ILE A 66 7.19 16.99 -3.13
CA ILE A 66 7.67 17.65 -1.91
C ILE A 66 8.95 18.41 -2.24
N TYR A 67 8.95 19.70 -1.93
CA TYR A 67 10.10 20.59 -2.06
C TYR A 67 10.60 21.03 -0.68
N ALA A 68 11.91 21.08 -0.48
CA ALA A 68 12.56 21.61 0.70
C ALA A 68 13.19 22.96 0.39
N PHE A 69 12.92 23.96 1.21
CA PHE A 69 13.51 25.28 1.14
C PHE A 69 14.52 25.42 2.27
N THR A 70 15.80 25.57 1.91
CA THR A 70 16.90 25.83 2.85
C THR A 70 17.30 27.29 2.78
N ALA A 71 17.67 27.89 3.90
CA ALA A 71 18.15 29.27 3.97
C ALA A 71 19.62 29.37 4.40
N ASP A 72 20.36 30.28 3.77
CA ASP A 72 21.66 30.77 4.18
C ASP A 72 21.60 32.30 4.27
N GLY A 73 21.93 32.87 5.43
CA GLY A 73 21.82 34.32 5.70
C GLY A 73 20.40 34.87 5.94
N PHE A 74 19.36 34.04 5.90
CA PHE A 74 17.97 34.43 6.20
C PHE A 74 17.47 33.82 7.50
N SER A 75 16.59 34.53 8.21
CA SER A 75 15.86 33.99 9.35
C SER A 75 14.79 32.98 8.90
N MET A 76 14.42 32.05 9.78
CA MET A 76 13.36 31.07 9.51
C MET A 76 12.01 31.75 9.23
N ARG A 77 11.75 32.91 9.85
CA ARG A 77 10.58 33.73 9.54
C ARG A 77 10.60 34.26 8.11
N GLN A 78 11.71 34.88 7.68
CA GLN A 78 11.83 35.35 6.30
C GLN A 78 11.70 34.19 5.30
N LEU A 79 12.30 33.03 5.59
CA LEU A 79 12.14 31.84 4.78
C LEU A 79 10.66 31.43 4.66
N ARG A 80 9.91 31.42 5.76
CA ARG A 80 8.47 31.14 5.77
C ARG A 80 7.70 32.12 4.88
N ASP A 81 8.01 33.40 4.93
CA ASP A 81 7.34 34.43 4.12
C ASP A 81 7.60 34.21 2.61
N TYR A 82 8.82 33.85 2.23
CA TYR A 82 9.12 33.46 0.84
C TYR A 82 8.40 32.17 0.43
N VAL A 83 8.31 31.17 1.31
CA VAL A 83 7.58 29.92 1.03
C VAL A 83 6.08 30.18 0.90
N GLU A 84 5.49 31.09 1.67
CA GLU A 84 4.09 31.50 1.51
C GLU A 84 3.86 32.24 0.18
N LYS A 85 4.81 33.06 -0.27
CA LYS A 85 4.76 33.63 -1.63
C LYS A 85 4.78 32.53 -2.68
N VAL A 86 5.73 31.59 -2.59
CA VAL A 86 5.79 30.43 -3.51
C VAL A 86 4.48 29.66 -3.48
N ARG A 87 3.92 29.42 -2.29
CA ARG A 87 2.64 28.72 -2.12
C ARG A 87 1.49 29.46 -2.80
N ALA A 88 1.47 30.79 -2.77
CA ALA A 88 0.48 31.59 -3.49
C ALA A 88 0.65 31.45 -5.01
N ASP A 89 1.89 31.53 -5.52
CA ASP A 89 2.20 31.46 -6.94
C ASP A 89 1.86 30.09 -7.56
N ILE A 90 2.09 29.00 -6.82
CA ILE A 90 1.77 27.64 -7.32
C ILE A 90 0.27 27.34 -7.32
N ARG A 91 -0.58 28.12 -6.63
CA ARG A 91 -2.04 27.90 -6.66
C ARG A 91 -2.64 28.06 -8.04
N GLU A 92 -1.95 28.74 -8.93
CA GLU A 92 -2.36 28.94 -10.33
C GLU A 92 -2.08 27.70 -11.20
N VAL A 93 -1.32 26.71 -10.70
CA VAL A 93 -1.02 25.48 -11.44
C VAL A 93 -2.30 24.64 -11.62
N PRO A 94 -2.71 24.33 -12.86
CA PRO A 94 -3.89 23.52 -13.12
C PRO A 94 -3.77 22.13 -12.49
N GLY A 95 -4.84 21.67 -11.82
CA GLY A 95 -4.88 20.35 -11.19
C GLY A 95 -4.22 20.28 -9.80
N LEU A 96 -3.85 21.41 -9.21
CA LEU A 96 -3.42 21.49 -7.81
C LEU A 96 -4.59 21.14 -6.87
N GLY A 97 -4.34 20.23 -5.93
CA GLY A 97 -5.27 19.88 -4.86
C GLY A 97 -4.97 20.67 -3.59
N LYS A 98 -4.04 20.15 -2.79
CA LYS A 98 -3.72 20.67 -1.45
C LYS A 98 -2.25 21.02 -1.34
N VAL A 99 -1.95 22.07 -0.60
CA VAL A 99 -0.57 22.47 -0.29
C VAL A 99 -0.42 22.70 1.20
N GLU A 100 0.52 21.97 1.79
CA GLU A 100 0.83 21.99 3.22
C GLU A 100 2.31 22.30 3.44
N MET A 101 2.61 23.06 4.50
CA MET A 101 3.98 23.37 4.89
C MET A 101 4.42 22.51 6.07
N ILE A 102 5.67 22.09 6.05
CA ILE A 102 6.25 21.15 7.01
C ILE A 102 7.45 21.82 7.68
N GLY A 103 7.60 21.65 8.99
CA GLY A 103 8.75 22.17 9.75
C GLY A 103 8.71 23.68 10.03
N GLN A 104 7.65 24.39 9.62
CA GLN A 104 7.45 25.78 10.00
C GLN A 104 7.31 25.90 11.53
N GLN A 105 7.92 26.93 12.09
CA GLN A 105 7.79 27.25 13.50
C GLN A 105 6.97 28.53 13.65
N ASP A 106 6.09 28.54 14.66
CA ASP A 106 5.35 29.75 14.99
C ASP A 106 6.20 30.65 15.88
N GLU A 107 6.17 31.95 15.59
CA GLU A 107 6.77 32.94 16.45
C GLU A 107 5.87 33.18 17.67
N VAL A 108 6.51 33.48 18.80
CA VAL A 108 5.86 33.77 20.08
C VAL A 108 6.56 34.96 20.71
N LEU A 109 5.78 35.86 21.30
CA LEU A 109 6.28 36.93 22.17
C LEU A 109 6.16 36.46 23.61
N TYR A 110 7.29 36.14 24.23
CA TYR A 110 7.34 35.74 25.63
C TYR A 110 7.37 36.97 26.53
N LEU A 111 6.45 37.02 27.49
CA LEU A 111 6.53 37.91 28.65
C LEU A 111 7.07 37.06 29.81
N ASN A 112 8.37 37.12 30.03
CA ASN A 112 9.03 36.37 31.10
C ASN A 112 8.97 37.18 32.39
N PHE A 113 8.29 36.64 33.40
CA PHE A 113 8.11 37.28 34.69
C PHE A 113 9.03 36.64 35.74
N SER A 114 9.71 37.45 36.54
CA SER A 114 10.29 36.95 37.80
C SER A 114 9.18 36.78 38.83
N THR A 115 8.92 35.54 39.23
CA THR A 115 7.90 35.23 40.23
C THR A 115 8.21 35.92 41.55
N ARG A 116 9.49 36.00 41.92
CA ARG A 116 9.97 36.70 43.13
C ARG A 116 9.71 38.20 43.06
N LYS A 117 9.95 38.84 41.91
CA LYS A 117 9.74 40.28 41.73
C LYS A 117 8.27 40.65 41.79
N LEU A 118 7.41 39.88 41.13
CA LEU A 118 5.95 40.06 41.20
C LEU A 118 5.45 39.89 42.64
N ALA A 119 5.89 38.84 43.34
CA ALA A 119 5.54 38.61 44.73
C ALA A 119 6.02 39.74 45.66
N ALA A 120 7.23 40.27 45.46
CA ALA A 120 7.75 41.40 46.23
C ALA A 120 6.98 42.72 46.00
N LEU A 121 6.42 42.90 44.80
CA LEU A 121 5.59 44.06 44.46
C LEU A 121 4.11 43.89 44.86
N GLY A 122 3.71 42.70 45.32
CA GLY A 122 2.31 42.37 45.61
C GLY A 122 1.42 42.42 44.36
N ILE A 123 2.00 42.16 43.18
CA ILE A 123 1.31 42.16 41.90
C ILE A 123 0.98 40.72 41.53
N ASP A 124 -0.28 40.46 41.19
CA ASP A 124 -0.67 39.17 40.64
C ASP A 124 -0.56 39.18 39.10
N GLN A 125 -0.07 38.07 38.53
CA GLN A 125 0.11 37.93 37.08
C GLN A 125 -1.23 38.05 36.34
N SER A 126 -2.33 37.58 36.94
CA SER A 126 -3.65 37.65 36.31
C SER A 126 -4.10 39.09 36.04
N GLN A 127 -3.74 40.04 36.91
CA GLN A 127 -4.04 41.46 36.76
C GLN A 127 -3.28 42.07 35.57
N VAL A 128 -2.03 41.64 35.36
CA VAL A 128 -1.22 42.02 34.19
C VAL A 128 -1.88 41.50 32.91
N VAL A 129 -2.27 40.22 32.90
CA VAL A 129 -2.94 39.59 31.76
C VAL A 129 -4.24 40.31 31.40
N GLN A 130 -5.10 40.56 32.39
CA GLN A 130 -6.39 41.23 32.18
C GLN A 130 -6.20 42.66 31.66
N SER A 131 -5.21 43.39 32.19
CA SER A 131 -4.88 44.74 31.71
C SER A 131 -4.46 44.72 30.24
N LEU A 132 -3.56 43.80 29.85
CA LEU A 132 -3.11 43.65 28.47
C LEU A 132 -4.24 43.23 27.52
N GLN A 133 -5.12 42.32 27.95
CA GLN A 133 -6.28 41.89 27.18
C GLN A 133 -7.28 43.04 26.95
N SER A 134 -7.54 43.85 27.99
CA SER A 134 -8.48 44.97 27.87
C SER A 134 -8.01 46.05 26.90
N GLN A 135 -6.68 46.27 26.82
CA GLN A 135 -6.10 47.25 25.91
C GLN A 135 -6.09 46.75 24.45
N ASN A 136 -5.76 45.47 24.23
CA ASN A 136 -5.68 44.90 22.87
C ASN A 136 -7.04 44.46 22.30
N ALA A 137 -8.14 44.74 22.98
CA ALA A 137 -9.48 44.34 22.55
C ALA A 137 -9.87 45.03 21.23
N VAL A 138 -10.18 44.24 20.20
CA VAL A 138 -10.67 44.74 18.91
C VAL A 138 -12.14 45.13 19.06
N THR A 139 -12.41 46.41 19.30
CA THR A 139 -13.78 46.94 19.45
C THR A 139 -14.18 47.76 18.22
N PRO A 140 -15.40 47.58 17.68
CA PRO A 140 -15.87 48.37 16.55
C PRO A 140 -16.15 49.81 17.02
N ALA A 141 -15.44 50.78 16.44
CA ALA A 141 -15.61 52.21 16.77
C ALA A 141 -16.73 52.90 15.97
N GLY A 142 -17.39 52.18 15.06
CA GLY A 142 -18.56 52.65 14.32
C GLY A 142 -18.25 53.42 13.04
N VAL A 143 -19.32 53.90 12.39
CA VAL A 143 -19.26 54.69 11.17
C VAL A 143 -20.17 55.91 11.35
N ILE A 144 -19.69 57.08 10.94
CA ILE A 144 -20.43 58.34 10.98
C ILE A 144 -20.94 58.64 9.57
N GLU A 145 -22.24 58.86 9.42
CA GLU A 145 -22.87 59.34 8.19
C GLU A 145 -22.82 60.88 8.19
N ALA A 146 -21.77 61.45 7.61
CA ALA A 146 -21.51 62.89 7.56
C ALA A 146 -22.12 63.51 6.28
N GLY A 147 -23.44 63.55 6.20
CA GLY A 147 -24.16 64.08 5.02
C GLY A 147 -24.06 63.12 3.83
N PRO A 148 -23.44 63.49 2.69
CA PRO A 148 -23.25 62.58 1.56
C PRO A 148 -22.10 61.57 1.75
N GLU A 149 -21.22 61.77 2.73
CA GLU A 149 -20.03 60.94 2.95
C GLU A 149 -20.17 60.03 4.16
N ARG A 150 -19.67 58.80 4.02
CA ARG A 150 -19.65 57.79 5.08
C ARG A 150 -18.23 57.65 5.63
N ILE A 151 -18.00 58.15 6.84
CA ILE A 151 -16.68 58.20 7.48
C ILE A 151 -16.56 57.06 8.51
N SER A 152 -15.63 56.13 8.29
CA SER A 152 -15.35 55.06 9.26
C SER A 152 -14.49 55.58 10.42
N VAL A 153 -14.91 55.32 11.66
CA VAL A 153 -14.12 55.64 12.85
C VAL A 153 -13.29 54.42 13.22
N ARG A 154 -12.01 54.64 13.54
CA ARG A 154 -11.09 53.60 14.05
C ARG A 154 -10.33 54.14 15.25
N THR A 155 -10.25 53.35 16.30
CA THR A 155 -9.47 53.67 17.51
C THR A 155 -8.10 52.98 17.45
N SER A 156 -7.05 53.69 17.90
CA SER A 156 -5.75 53.09 18.17
C SER A 156 -5.73 52.40 19.53
N GLY A 157 -4.95 51.34 19.69
CA GLY A 157 -4.86 50.61 20.97
C GLY A 157 -4.36 49.17 20.84
N GLN A 158 -4.37 48.63 19.61
CA GLN A 158 -3.84 47.31 19.30
C GLN A 158 -2.31 47.27 19.41
N PHE A 159 -1.79 46.15 19.90
CA PHE A 159 -0.36 45.87 19.88
C PHE A 159 0.05 45.34 18.50
N ALA A 160 1.00 46.00 17.85
CA ALA A 160 1.53 45.59 16.55
C ALA A 160 2.97 45.04 16.67
N SER A 161 3.69 45.37 17.74
CA SER A 161 5.08 44.99 17.92
C SER A 161 5.45 44.80 19.40
N GLU A 162 6.62 44.18 19.61
CA GLU A 162 7.27 44.08 20.91
C GLU A 162 7.49 45.45 21.57
N LYS A 163 7.80 46.48 20.77
CA LYS A 163 8.00 47.85 21.27
C LYS A 163 6.71 48.43 21.85
N ASP A 164 5.57 48.12 21.24
CA ASP A 164 4.27 48.56 21.74
C ASP A 164 3.97 47.92 23.10
N LEU A 165 4.28 46.63 23.25
CA LEU A 165 4.13 45.93 24.53
C LEU A 165 5.08 46.50 25.61
N ALA A 166 6.33 46.80 25.28
CA ALA A 166 7.33 47.31 26.22
C ALA A 166 6.94 48.67 26.84
N THR A 167 6.19 49.50 26.10
CA THR A 167 5.79 50.84 26.52
C THR A 167 4.45 50.89 27.27
N VAL A 168 3.78 49.75 27.44
CA VAL A 168 2.50 49.67 28.16
C VAL A 168 2.68 50.08 29.61
N ASN A 169 1.85 51.02 30.06
CA ASN A 169 1.73 51.38 31.47
C ASN A 169 0.53 50.65 32.09
N LEU A 170 0.83 49.75 33.02
CA LEU A 170 -0.16 48.99 33.77
C LEU A 170 -0.52 49.75 35.04
N ARG A 171 -1.82 49.96 35.29
CA ARG A 171 -2.31 50.51 36.55
C ARG A 171 -2.74 49.38 37.47
N ILE A 172 -1.95 49.09 38.49
CA ILE A 172 -2.20 48.02 39.47
C ILE A 172 -2.08 48.61 40.87
N ASN A 173 -3.08 48.39 41.73
CA ASN A 173 -3.12 48.92 43.10
C ASN A 173 -2.86 50.46 43.17
N ASP A 174 -3.47 51.21 42.25
CA ASP A 174 -3.31 52.67 42.07
C ASP A 174 -1.87 53.16 41.81
N ARG A 175 -0.98 52.26 41.36
CA ARG A 175 0.37 52.59 40.90
C ARG A 175 0.52 52.24 39.42
N PHE A 176 1.33 53.02 38.72
CA PHE A 176 1.70 52.75 37.34
C PHE A 176 3.04 52.02 37.28
N TYR A 177 3.08 50.92 36.54
CA TYR A 177 4.27 50.16 36.22
C TYR A 177 4.39 50.04 34.72
N ARG A 178 5.60 50.19 34.16
CA ARG A 178 5.81 49.80 32.76
C ARG A 178 5.88 48.29 32.67
N LEU A 179 5.37 47.69 31.60
CA LEU A 179 5.47 46.25 31.39
C LEU A 179 6.94 45.79 31.42
N SER A 180 7.85 46.57 30.82
CA SER A 180 9.30 46.33 30.86
C SER A 180 9.90 46.32 32.27
N ASP A 181 9.27 47.00 33.24
CA ASP A 181 9.76 47.04 34.61
C ASP A 181 9.40 45.77 35.38
N ILE A 182 8.43 44.98 34.91
CA ILE A 182 7.91 43.78 35.59
C ILE A 182 8.12 42.48 34.80
N ALA A 183 8.34 42.57 33.50
CA ALA A 183 8.53 41.43 32.61
C ALA A 183 9.63 41.71 31.57
N ASP A 184 10.45 40.70 31.30
CA ASP A 184 11.34 40.69 30.15
C ASP A 184 10.57 40.22 28.91
N ILE A 185 10.58 41.03 27.86
CA ILE A 185 9.81 40.79 26.65
C ILE A 185 10.79 40.26 25.60
N THR A 186 10.57 39.05 25.11
CA THR A 186 11.44 38.45 24.10
C THR A 186 10.64 37.84 22.96
N ARG A 187 11.01 38.17 21.72
CA ARG A 187 10.53 37.49 20.52
C ARG A 187 11.34 36.22 20.30
N GLY A 188 10.65 35.09 20.18
CA GLY A 188 11.25 33.80 19.91
C GLY A 188 10.33 32.91 19.07
N TYR A 189 10.64 31.63 19.03
CA TYR A 189 9.76 30.60 18.47
C TYR A 189 9.09 29.83 19.60
N THR A 190 8.01 29.13 19.27
CA THR A 190 7.35 28.21 20.21
C THR A 190 8.37 27.25 20.83
N ASP A 191 8.36 27.20 22.16
CA ASP A 191 9.21 26.38 23.01
C ASP A 191 8.31 25.58 23.98
N PRO A 192 8.33 24.22 23.93
CA PRO A 192 9.15 23.38 23.05
C PRO A 192 8.76 23.50 21.56
N PRO A 193 9.70 23.26 20.64
CA PRO A 193 9.46 23.40 19.20
C PRO A 193 8.41 22.41 18.70
N LYS A 194 7.64 22.87 17.70
CA LYS A 194 6.79 22.00 16.88
C LYS A 194 7.65 21.03 16.06
N PRO A 195 7.06 19.97 15.46
CA PRO A 195 7.83 19.06 14.63
C PRO A 195 8.73 19.79 13.61
N LEU A 196 9.98 19.34 13.52
CA LEU A 196 11.03 19.96 12.73
C LEU A 196 11.24 19.19 11.43
N PHE A 197 11.66 19.90 10.39
CA PHE A 197 12.02 19.32 9.11
C PHE A 197 13.43 19.74 8.72
N ARG A 198 14.20 18.78 8.18
CA ARG A 198 15.56 19.01 7.68
C ARG A 198 15.76 18.31 6.34
N PHE A 199 16.64 18.88 5.55
CA PHE A 199 17.06 18.32 4.27
C PHE A 199 18.59 18.25 4.24
N ASN A 200 19.13 17.06 3.97
CA ASN A 200 20.57 16.78 3.98
C ASN A 200 21.28 17.32 5.24
N GLY A 201 20.66 17.15 6.42
CA GLY A 201 21.18 17.60 7.70
C GLY A 201 21.04 19.10 8.00
N LYS A 202 20.46 19.90 7.10
CA LYS A 202 20.22 21.35 7.30
C LYS A 202 18.75 21.64 7.64
N PRO A 203 18.44 22.56 8.56
CA PRO A 203 17.08 23.04 8.79
C PRO A 203 16.41 23.55 7.50
N ALA A 204 15.16 23.18 7.29
CA ALA A 204 14.41 23.54 6.08
C ALA A 204 12.91 23.68 6.37
N ILE A 205 12.19 24.39 5.49
CA ILE A 205 10.72 24.32 5.40
C ILE A 205 10.37 23.42 4.22
N GLY A 206 9.56 22.41 4.46
CA GLY A 206 9.00 21.56 3.41
C GLY A 206 7.71 22.16 2.86
N LEU A 207 7.47 22.02 1.55
CA LEU A 207 6.20 22.30 0.90
C LEU A 207 5.72 21.02 0.22
N SER A 208 4.69 20.40 0.79
CA SER A 208 4.08 19.19 0.25
C SER A 208 2.85 19.54 -0.59
N ILE A 209 2.84 19.03 -1.81
CA ILE A 209 1.87 19.40 -2.85
C ILE A 209 1.15 18.12 -3.29
N ALA A 210 -0.16 18.11 -3.08
CA ALA A 210 -1.06 17.05 -3.52
C ALA A 210 -1.78 17.49 -4.80
N MET A 211 -1.92 16.56 -5.74
CA MET A 211 -2.70 16.74 -6.95
C MET A 211 -4.19 16.57 -6.64
N GLN A 212 -5.05 17.27 -7.38
CA GLN A 212 -6.50 17.06 -7.31
C GLN A 212 -6.84 15.60 -7.67
N LYS A 213 -7.87 15.04 -7.00
CA LYS A 213 -8.36 13.69 -7.26
C LYS A 213 -8.74 13.52 -8.74
N GLY A 214 -8.26 12.44 -9.36
CA GLY A 214 -8.49 12.13 -10.78
C GLY A 214 -7.60 12.90 -11.77
N GLY A 215 -6.71 13.77 -11.29
CA GLY A 215 -5.75 14.47 -12.14
C GLY A 215 -4.70 13.54 -12.79
N ASN A 216 -4.04 14.01 -13.84
CA ASN A 216 -2.90 13.33 -14.45
C ASN A 216 -1.60 13.81 -13.83
N ILE A 217 -0.92 12.92 -13.09
CA ILE A 217 0.30 13.25 -12.34
C ILE A 217 1.47 13.69 -13.23
N GLN A 218 1.55 13.21 -14.48
CA GLN A 218 2.60 13.60 -15.42
C GLN A 218 2.40 15.02 -15.93
N ALA A 219 1.18 15.35 -16.35
CA ALA A 219 0.83 16.68 -16.80
C ALA A 219 0.94 17.71 -15.68
N PHE A 220 0.43 17.36 -14.49
CA PHE A 220 0.55 18.17 -13.29
C PHE A 220 2.02 18.37 -12.88
N GLY A 221 2.81 17.30 -12.83
CA GLY A 221 4.22 17.35 -12.47
C GLY A 221 5.02 18.26 -13.41
N LYS A 222 4.78 18.18 -14.73
CA LYS A 222 5.41 19.06 -15.71
C LYS A 222 5.05 20.54 -15.47
N ALA A 223 3.76 20.85 -15.32
CA ALA A 223 3.31 22.22 -15.08
C ALA A 223 3.84 22.77 -13.73
N LEU A 224 3.91 21.91 -12.71
CA LEU A 224 4.48 22.26 -11.41
C LEU A 224 5.98 22.52 -11.50
N HIS A 225 6.75 21.70 -12.22
CA HIS A 225 8.18 21.94 -12.45
C HIS A 225 8.42 23.27 -13.16
N GLU A 226 7.71 23.54 -14.25
CA GLU A 226 7.83 24.81 -14.99
C GLU A 226 7.53 26.02 -14.08
N ARG A 227 6.49 25.94 -13.24
CA ARG A 227 6.16 27.00 -12.28
C ARG A 227 7.21 27.13 -11.18
N MET A 228 7.68 26.01 -10.63
CA MET A 228 8.70 26.00 -9.59
C MET A 228 10.04 26.53 -10.09
N ASP A 229 10.44 26.21 -11.31
CA ASP A 229 11.67 26.74 -11.92
C ASP A 229 11.58 28.25 -12.12
N ALA A 230 10.43 28.74 -12.60
CA ALA A 230 10.16 30.18 -12.73
C ALA A 230 10.18 30.91 -11.38
N THR A 231 9.49 30.37 -10.37
CA THR A 231 9.46 30.99 -9.03
C THR A 231 10.83 30.91 -8.35
N THR A 232 11.59 29.83 -8.55
CA THR A 232 12.95 29.70 -8.00
C THR A 232 13.89 30.76 -8.57
N ALA A 233 13.71 31.16 -9.84
CA ALA A 233 14.49 32.25 -10.45
C ALA A 233 14.18 33.64 -9.84
N GLU A 234 13.03 33.81 -9.18
CA GLU A 234 12.66 35.05 -8.47
C GLU A 234 13.12 35.07 -7.01
N LEU A 235 13.55 33.94 -6.45
CA LEU A 235 13.97 33.86 -5.06
C LEU A 235 15.34 34.54 -4.86
N PRO A 236 15.56 35.19 -3.70
CA PRO A 236 16.84 35.81 -3.41
C PRO A 236 17.96 34.75 -3.27
N VAL A 237 19.17 35.15 -3.65
CA VAL A 237 20.38 34.35 -3.42
C VAL A 237 20.51 34.05 -1.93
N GLY A 238 20.66 32.76 -1.59
CA GLY A 238 20.67 32.27 -0.21
C GLY A 238 19.48 31.37 0.13
N ILE A 239 18.40 31.38 -0.67
CA ILE A 239 17.32 30.40 -0.56
C ILE A 239 17.52 29.30 -1.60
N GLY A 240 17.79 28.09 -1.13
CA GLY A 240 17.92 26.90 -1.96
C GLY A 240 16.63 26.10 -2.01
N VAL A 241 16.17 25.75 -3.21
CA VAL A 241 15.00 24.89 -3.44
C VAL A 241 15.48 23.51 -3.85
N HIS A 242 15.04 22.48 -3.13
CA HIS A 242 15.48 21.09 -3.35
C HIS A 242 14.28 20.17 -3.50
N LYS A 243 14.31 19.25 -4.47
CA LYS A 243 13.30 18.20 -4.59
C LYS A 243 13.55 17.09 -3.57
N VAL A 244 12.55 16.78 -2.75
CA VAL A 244 12.58 15.69 -1.77
C VAL A 244 11.94 14.44 -2.36
N SER A 245 10.73 14.58 -2.89
CA SER A 245 9.98 13.51 -3.55
C SER A 245 9.29 14.06 -4.79
N ASP A 246 9.28 13.28 -5.86
CA ASP A 246 8.70 13.62 -7.16
C ASP A 246 8.06 12.38 -7.78
N GLN A 247 6.75 12.24 -7.56
CA GLN A 247 5.98 11.11 -8.04
C GLN A 247 5.86 11.10 -9.57
N ALA A 248 5.96 12.23 -10.26
CA ALA A 248 5.91 12.27 -11.71
C ALA A 248 7.12 11.56 -12.31
N GLU A 249 8.33 11.82 -11.78
CA GLU A 249 9.55 11.13 -12.22
C GLU A 249 9.47 9.62 -11.96
N VAL A 250 9.00 9.21 -10.78
CA VAL A 250 8.82 7.80 -10.42
C VAL A 250 7.83 7.10 -11.34
N VAL A 251 6.69 7.74 -11.63
CA VAL A 251 5.69 7.18 -12.55
C VAL A 251 6.22 7.13 -13.98
N ASN A 252 7.03 8.10 -14.42
CA ASN A 252 7.59 8.09 -15.77
C ASN A 252 8.56 6.91 -15.96
N LYS A 253 9.46 6.70 -14.99
CA LYS A 253 10.37 5.54 -14.97
C LYS A 253 9.59 4.22 -14.91
N ALA A 254 8.58 4.14 -14.04
CA ALA A 254 7.75 2.94 -13.91
C ALA A 254 6.96 2.61 -15.19
N VAL A 255 6.22 3.57 -15.75
CA VAL A 255 5.44 3.35 -16.98
C VAL A 255 6.38 3.03 -18.16
N GLY A 256 7.52 3.72 -18.27
CA GLY A 256 8.54 3.42 -19.28
C GLY A 256 9.03 1.97 -19.23
N GLY A 257 9.42 1.47 -18.05
CA GLY A 257 9.83 0.07 -17.87
C GLY A 257 8.74 -0.92 -18.26
N PHE A 258 7.49 -0.69 -17.81
CA PHE A 258 6.36 -1.57 -18.14
C PHE A 258 5.97 -1.53 -19.62
N THR A 259 6.02 -0.37 -20.28
CA THR A 259 5.77 -0.27 -21.73
C THR A 259 6.85 -0.98 -22.54
N SER A 260 8.11 -0.92 -22.11
CA SER A 260 9.19 -1.72 -22.70
C SER A 260 8.91 -3.21 -22.54
N ALA A 261 8.54 -3.66 -21.34
CA ALA A 261 8.20 -5.07 -21.09
C ALA A 261 7.00 -5.54 -21.92
N LEU A 262 5.97 -4.70 -22.09
CA LEU A 262 4.84 -4.99 -22.98
C LEU A 262 5.29 -5.12 -24.43
N PHE A 263 6.14 -4.21 -24.91
CA PHE A 263 6.67 -4.26 -26.27
C PHE A 263 7.55 -5.50 -26.50
N GLU A 264 8.41 -5.84 -25.54
CA GLU A 264 9.19 -7.09 -25.53
C GLU A 264 8.27 -8.31 -25.60
N ALA A 265 7.21 -8.36 -24.80
CA ALA A 265 6.24 -9.45 -24.81
C ALA A 265 5.53 -9.57 -26.17
N VAL A 266 5.11 -8.45 -26.77
CA VAL A 266 4.53 -8.44 -28.13
C VAL A 266 5.52 -9.00 -29.15
N ILE A 267 6.78 -8.57 -29.13
CA ILE A 267 7.81 -9.06 -30.07
C ILE A 267 8.03 -10.56 -29.89
N ILE A 268 8.17 -11.03 -28.64
CA ILE A 268 8.39 -12.46 -28.35
C ILE A 268 7.23 -13.29 -28.89
N VAL A 269 5.99 -12.88 -28.61
CA VAL A 269 4.80 -13.61 -29.08
C VAL A 269 4.71 -13.59 -30.61
N LEU A 270 5.06 -12.48 -31.25
CA LEU A 270 5.11 -12.36 -32.71
C LEU A 270 6.23 -13.20 -33.34
N LEU A 271 7.40 -13.30 -32.70
CA LEU A 271 8.48 -14.21 -33.11
C LEU A 271 8.03 -15.68 -33.02
N VAL A 272 7.38 -16.06 -31.92
CA VAL A 272 6.82 -17.41 -31.74
C VAL A 272 5.79 -17.72 -32.83
N SER A 273 4.93 -16.75 -33.16
CA SER A 273 3.96 -16.88 -34.25
C SER A 273 4.63 -17.05 -35.62
N PHE A 274 5.63 -16.22 -35.95
CA PHE A 274 6.33 -16.30 -37.23
C PHE A 274 7.13 -17.60 -37.41
N VAL A 275 7.82 -18.07 -36.37
CA VAL A 275 8.60 -19.30 -36.42
C VAL A 275 7.70 -20.52 -36.56
N SER A 276 6.51 -20.48 -35.96
CA SER A 276 5.59 -21.63 -35.96
C SER A 276 4.73 -21.73 -37.20
N LEU A 277 4.08 -20.64 -37.61
CA LEU A 277 3.06 -20.60 -38.66
C LEU A 277 3.64 -20.14 -40.02
N GLY A 278 4.85 -19.58 -40.02
CA GLY A 278 5.45 -18.93 -41.18
C GLY A 278 5.03 -17.46 -41.32
N PHE A 279 5.68 -16.76 -42.24
CA PHE A 279 5.61 -15.30 -42.32
C PHE A 279 4.19 -14.74 -42.58
N ARG A 280 3.45 -15.32 -43.54
CA ARG A 280 2.13 -14.81 -43.92
C ARG A 280 1.06 -15.07 -42.85
N ALA A 281 1.03 -16.28 -42.31
CA ALA A 281 0.09 -16.65 -41.26
C ALA A 281 0.39 -15.90 -39.95
N GLY A 282 1.67 -15.75 -39.58
CA GLY A 282 2.06 -14.93 -38.44
C GLY A 282 1.69 -13.45 -38.59
N LEU A 283 1.66 -12.90 -39.82
CA LEU A 283 1.24 -11.52 -40.06
C LEU A 283 -0.25 -11.31 -39.76
N VAL A 284 -1.10 -12.31 -40.03
CA VAL A 284 -2.53 -12.26 -39.69
C VAL A 284 -2.73 -12.11 -38.17
N VAL A 285 -1.98 -12.91 -37.41
CA VAL A 285 -1.98 -12.86 -35.94
C VAL A 285 -1.43 -11.52 -35.45
N ALA A 286 -0.32 -11.05 -36.03
CA ALA A 286 0.31 -9.78 -35.69
C ALA A 286 -0.63 -8.58 -35.89
N CYS A 287 -1.41 -8.55 -36.98
CA CYS A 287 -2.40 -7.49 -37.23
C CYS A 287 -3.59 -7.51 -36.26
N SER A 288 -3.89 -8.67 -35.66
CA SER A 288 -5.02 -8.82 -34.73
C SER A 288 -4.71 -8.25 -33.35
N ILE A 289 -3.44 -8.27 -32.91
CA ILE A 289 -3.03 -7.81 -31.57
C ILE A 289 -3.32 -6.31 -31.34
N PRO A 290 -2.87 -5.37 -32.20
CA PRO A 290 -3.15 -3.94 -32.00
C PRO A 290 -4.63 -3.61 -32.00
N LEU A 291 -5.44 -4.35 -32.77
CA LEU A 291 -6.89 -4.14 -32.84
C LEU A 291 -7.56 -4.44 -31.50
N VAL A 292 -7.20 -5.55 -30.86
CA VAL A 292 -7.70 -5.90 -29.51
C VAL A 292 -7.26 -4.85 -28.50
N LEU A 293 -5.96 -4.48 -28.51
CA LEU A 293 -5.44 -3.47 -27.59
C LEU A 293 -6.15 -2.12 -27.74
N ALA A 294 -6.41 -1.67 -28.97
CA ALA A 294 -7.13 -0.42 -29.23
C ALA A 294 -8.56 -0.47 -28.67
N MET A 295 -9.28 -1.57 -28.85
CA MET A 295 -10.63 -1.73 -28.30
C MET A 295 -10.63 -1.79 -26.77
N VAL A 296 -9.63 -2.45 -26.16
CA VAL A 296 -9.46 -2.46 -24.69
C VAL A 296 -9.17 -1.06 -24.17
N PHE A 297 -8.32 -0.27 -24.84
CA PHE A 297 -8.05 1.11 -24.45
C PHE A 297 -9.29 2.01 -24.53
N VAL A 298 -10.13 1.83 -25.56
CA VAL A 298 -11.42 2.54 -25.64
C VAL A 298 -12.33 2.17 -24.46
N PHE A 299 -12.38 0.90 -24.07
CA PHE A 299 -13.12 0.48 -22.89
C PHE A 299 -12.57 1.07 -21.59
N MET A 300 -11.23 1.09 -21.44
CA MET A 300 -10.57 1.67 -20.27
C MET A 300 -10.91 3.17 -20.14
N GLU A 301 -10.88 3.90 -21.24
CA GLU A 301 -11.27 5.32 -21.28
C GLU A 301 -12.75 5.50 -20.87
N TYR A 302 -13.66 4.72 -21.45
CA TYR A 302 -15.09 4.78 -21.12
C TYR A 302 -15.39 4.44 -19.65
N SER A 303 -14.65 3.49 -19.06
CA SER A 303 -14.83 3.03 -17.68
C SER A 303 -14.03 3.86 -16.65
N GLY A 304 -13.20 4.81 -17.10
CA GLY A 304 -12.34 5.61 -16.23
C GLY A 304 -11.19 4.83 -15.58
N ILE A 305 -10.81 3.68 -16.14
CA ILE A 305 -9.69 2.87 -15.67
C ILE A 305 -8.39 3.48 -16.19
N THR A 306 -7.57 4.02 -15.29
CA THR A 306 -6.29 4.65 -15.64
C THR A 306 -5.20 3.60 -15.93
N MET A 307 -4.18 4.02 -16.69
CA MET A 307 -2.99 3.20 -16.91
C MET A 307 -2.07 3.25 -15.69
N GLN A 308 -1.89 2.11 -15.04
CA GLN A 308 -1.02 1.90 -13.89
C GLN A 308 -0.34 0.53 -13.96
N ARG A 309 0.62 0.26 -13.07
CA ARG A 309 1.38 -1.02 -13.03
C ARG A 309 0.47 -2.26 -13.09
N ILE A 310 -0.67 -2.21 -12.42
CA ILE A 310 -1.64 -3.32 -12.37
C ILE A 310 -2.36 -3.51 -13.70
N SER A 311 -2.87 -2.42 -14.31
CA SER A 311 -3.54 -2.50 -15.62
C SER A 311 -2.58 -2.87 -16.74
N LEU A 312 -1.32 -2.40 -16.70
CA LEU A 312 -0.30 -2.75 -17.68
C LEU A 312 0.11 -4.23 -17.57
N GLY A 313 0.31 -4.73 -16.35
CA GLY A 313 0.54 -6.16 -16.12
C GLY A 313 -0.63 -7.01 -16.60
N ALA A 314 -1.87 -6.55 -16.37
CA ALA A 314 -3.08 -7.19 -16.88
C ALA A 314 -3.09 -7.31 -18.41
N LEU A 315 -2.66 -6.27 -19.13
CA LEU A 315 -2.55 -6.29 -20.60
C LEU A 315 -1.49 -7.30 -21.07
N ILE A 316 -0.36 -7.43 -20.38
CA ILE A 316 0.68 -8.40 -20.76
C ILE A 316 0.19 -9.84 -20.53
N ILE A 317 -0.48 -10.09 -19.40
CA ILE A 317 -1.09 -11.40 -19.13
C ILE A 317 -2.17 -11.70 -20.17
N ALA A 318 -3.05 -10.74 -20.44
CA ALA A 318 -4.08 -10.87 -21.47
C ALA A 318 -3.46 -11.07 -22.86
N LEU A 319 -2.32 -10.46 -23.16
CA LEU A 319 -1.62 -10.62 -24.45
C LEU A 319 -1.22 -12.07 -24.71
N GLY A 320 -0.66 -12.75 -23.70
CA GLY A 320 -0.31 -14.17 -23.82
C GLY A 320 -1.54 -15.06 -24.07
N LEU A 321 -2.72 -14.65 -23.60
CA LEU A 321 -3.97 -15.40 -23.73
C LEU A 321 -4.77 -15.03 -24.99
N LEU A 322 -4.75 -13.76 -25.41
CA LEU A 322 -5.54 -13.24 -26.52
C LEU A 322 -5.02 -13.72 -27.88
N VAL A 323 -3.69 -13.85 -27.99
CA VAL A 323 -3.06 -14.26 -29.26
C VAL A 323 -3.45 -15.68 -29.60
N ASP A 324 -3.69 -16.50 -28.59
CA ASP A 324 -4.05 -17.89 -28.73
C ASP A 324 -5.30 -18.10 -29.60
N ASP A 325 -6.35 -17.30 -29.39
CA ASP A 325 -7.59 -17.44 -30.17
C ASP A 325 -7.36 -17.17 -31.67
N ALA A 326 -6.67 -16.07 -31.98
CA ALA A 326 -6.34 -15.73 -33.36
C ALA A 326 -5.41 -16.78 -33.98
N MET A 327 -4.47 -17.30 -33.20
CA MET A 327 -3.49 -18.29 -33.63
C MET A 327 -4.14 -19.64 -33.95
N ILE A 328 -5.06 -20.13 -33.12
CA ILE A 328 -5.82 -21.36 -33.39
C ILE A 328 -6.68 -21.20 -34.65
N THR A 329 -7.32 -20.04 -34.81
CA THR A 329 -8.15 -19.76 -36.00
C THR A 329 -7.30 -19.79 -37.27
N VAL A 330 -6.14 -19.14 -37.26
CA VAL A 330 -5.22 -19.11 -38.41
C VAL A 330 -4.61 -20.49 -38.69
N GLU A 331 -4.18 -21.23 -37.67
CA GLU A 331 -3.66 -22.60 -37.84
C GLU A 331 -4.72 -23.49 -38.49
N MET A 332 -5.98 -23.45 -38.01
CA MET A 332 -7.06 -24.25 -38.60
C MET A 332 -7.33 -23.89 -40.06
N MET A 333 -7.25 -22.60 -40.42
CA MET A 333 -7.35 -22.18 -41.82
C MET A 333 -6.17 -22.71 -42.66
N VAL A 334 -4.95 -22.64 -42.13
CA VAL A 334 -3.74 -23.14 -42.81
C VAL A 334 -3.83 -24.64 -43.02
N THR A 335 -4.22 -25.42 -42.01
CA THR A 335 -4.37 -26.88 -42.13
C THR A 335 -5.45 -27.26 -43.15
N ARG A 336 -6.57 -26.54 -43.20
CA ARG A 336 -7.63 -26.78 -44.21
C ARG A 336 -7.18 -26.44 -45.63
N LEU A 337 -6.39 -25.38 -45.80
CA LEU A 337 -5.74 -25.05 -47.07
C LEU A 337 -4.71 -26.13 -47.49
N GLU A 338 -3.97 -26.71 -46.54
CA GLU A 338 -3.06 -27.84 -46.79
C GLU A 338 -3.79 -29.11 -47.23
N MET A 339 -5.02 -29.32 -46.75
CA MET A 339 -5.93 -30.39 -47.18
C MET A 339 -6.56 -30.15 -48.57
N GLY A 340 -6.29 -29.00 -49.20
CA GLY A 340 -6.74 -28.68 -50.56
C GLY A 340 -8.02 -27.85 -50.66
N GLU A 341 -8.56 -27.35 -49.55
CA GLU A 341 -9.74 -26.48 -49.57
C GLU A 341 -9.42 -25.06 -50.09
N THR A 342 -10.44 -24.35 -50.60
CA THR A 342 -10.30 -22.94 -50.98
C THR A 342 -10.19 -22.03 -49.74
N LYS A 343 -9.69 -20.81 -49.92
CA LYS A 343 -9.53 -19.84 -48.81
C LYS A 343 -10.85 -19.51 -48.13
N GLU A 344 -11.91 -19.37 -48.91
CA GLU A 344 -13.25 -19.05 -48.44
C GLU A 344 -13.84 -20.23 -47.64
N GLN A 345 -13.63 -21.46 -48.11
CA GLN A 345 -14.04 -22.68 -47.40
C GLN A 345 -13.27 -22.82 -46.08
N ALA A 346 -11.95 -22.66 -46.10
CA ALA A 346 -11.12 -22.74 -44.90
C ALA A 346 -11.51 -21.67 -43.86
N ALA A 347 -11.80 -20.44 -44.29
CA ALA A 347 -12.27 -19.36 -43.40
C ALA A 347 -13.65 -19.66 -42.78
N THR A 348 -14.59 -20.15 -43.61
CA THR A 348 -15.94 -20.48 -43.14
C THR A 348 -15.91 -21.69 -42.19
N TYR A 349 -15.07 -22.68 -42.50
CA TYR A 349 -14.87 -23.86 -41.66
C TYR A 349 -14.31 -23.49 -40.29
N ALA A 350 -13.30 -22.61 -40.24
CA ALA A 350 -12.74 -22.13 -38.98
C ALA A 350 -13.85 -21.50 -38.10
N TYR A 351 -14.71 -20.64 -38.67
CA TYR A 351 -15.85 -20.09 -37.93
C TYR A 351 -16.79 -21.18 -37.41
N THR A 352 -17.25 -22.10 -38.28
CA THR A 352 -18.26 -23.10 -37.90
C THR A 352 -17.75 -24.15 -36.91
N SER A 353 -16.46 -24.47 -36.95
CA SER A 353 -15.87 -25.57 -36.15
C SER A 353 -15.22 -25.09 -34.85
N THR A 354 -14.58 -23.91 -34.83
CA THR A 354 -13.80 -23.47 -33.65
C THR A 354 -14.42 -22.31 -32.87
N ALA A 355 -15.35 -21.53 -33.43
CA ALA A 355 -15.85 -20.32 -32.74
C ALA A 355 -16.50 -20.63 -31.38
N PHE A 356 -17.36 -21.65 -31.29
CA PHE A 356 -18.04 -22.03 -30.04
C PHE A 356 -17.09 -22.66 -28.99
N PRO A 357 -16.24 -23.66 -29.33
CA PRO A 357 -15.23 -24.17 -28.40
C PRO A 357 -14.29 -23.08 -27.85
N MET A 358 -13.94 -22.09 -28.69
CA MET A 358 -13.13 -20.96 -28.25
C MET A 358 -13.88 -20.03 -27.31
N LEU A 359 -15.17 -19.74 -27.58
CA LEU A 359 -15.99 -18.91 -26.68
C LEU A 359 -16.11 -19.55 -25.30
N THR A 360 -16.41 -20.85 -25.24
CA THR A 360 -16.54 -21.53 -23.95
C THR A 360 -15.20 -21.58 -23.22
N GLY A 361 -14.10 -21.82 -23.93
CA GLY A 361 -12.75 -21.73 -23.38
C GLY A 361 -12.41 -20.34 -22.81
N THR A 362 -12.70 -19.27 -23.54
CA THR A 362 -12.45 -17.89 -23.09
C THR A 362 -13.32 -17.52 -21.89
N LEU A 363 -14.60 -17.87 -21.88
CA LEU A 363 -15.49 -17.68 -20.73
C LEU A 363 -15.04 -18.46 -19.49
N VAL A 364 -14.54 -19.68 -19.65
CA VAL A 364 -13.96 -20.46 -18.55
C VAL A 364 -12.69 -19.78 -18.00
N THR A 365 -11.87 -19.24 -18.89
CA THR A 365 -10.66 -18.49 -18.50
C THR A 365 -11.05 -17.25 -17.69
N VAL A 366 -12.01 -16.45 -18.19
CA VAL A 366 -12.54 -15.27 -17.50
C VAL A 366 -13.19 -15.64 -16.16
N ALA A 367 -13.91 -16.77 -16.10
CA ALA A 367 -14.48 -17.28 -14.86
C ALA A 367 -13.41 -17.52 -13.79
N GLY A 368 -12.20 -17.94 -14.17
CA GLY A 368 -11.04 -18.11 -13.27
C GLY A 368 -10.58 -16.83 -12.58
N PHE A 369 -10.84 -15.67 -13.19
CA PHE A 369 -10.53 -14.37 -12.61
C PHE A 369 -11.70 -13.76 -11.81
N VAL A 370 -12.90 -14.35 -11.81
CA VAL A 370 -14.08 -13.81 -11.12
C VAL A 370 -13.88 -13.61 -9.62
N PRO A 371 -13.23 -14.52 -8.85
CA PRO A 371 -12.99 -14.30 -7.42
C PRO A 371 -12.20 -13.03 -7.13
N ILE A 372 -11.37 -12.59 -8.08
CA ILE A 372 -10.56 -11.39 -7.98
C ILE A 372 -11.44 -10.15 -8.14
N GLY A 373 -12.28 -10.14 -9.19
CA GLY A 373 -13.18 -9.02 -9.48
C GLY A 373 -14.29 -8.80 -8.45
N LEU A 374 -14.67 -9.85 -7.70
CA LEU A 374 -15.69 -9.79 -6.65
C LEU A 374 -15.10 -9.67 -5.24
N ASN A 375 -13.77 -9.59 -5.11
CA ASN A 375 -13.14 -9.35 -3.82
C ASN A 375 -13.43 -7.92 -3.36
N ASN A 376 -14.14 -7.79 -2.25
CA ASN A 376 -14.52 -6.52 -1.64
C ASN A 376 -13.58 -6.07 -0.53
N SER A 377 -12.40 -6.68 -0.37
CA SER A 377 -11.36 -6.19 0.53
C SER A 377 -10.59 -5.02 -0.08
N SER A 378 -9.75 -4.37 0.72
CA SER A 378 -8.81 -3.34 0.27
C SER A 378 -7.88 -3.85 -0.84
N ALA A 379 -7.38 -5.09 -0.73
CA ALA A 379 -6.61 -5.75 -1.79
C ALA A 379 -7.44 -6.01 -3.07
N GLY A 380 -8.75 -6.13 -2.94
CA GLY A 380 -9.71 -6.19 -4.05
C GLY A 380 -9.74 -4.91 -4.87
N GLU A 381 -9.68 -3.72 -4.23
CA GLU A 381 -9.59 -2.44 -4.96
C GLU A 381 -8.32 -2.36 -5.82
N TYR A 382 -7.19 -2.85 -5.29
CA TYR A 382 -5.95 -2.96 -6.06
C TYR A 382 -6.10 -3.91 -7.26
N THR A 383 -6.82 -5.01 -7.12
CA THR A 383 -6.88 -6.09 -8.13
C THR A 383 -8.09 -6.04 -9.06
N PHE A 384 -9.08 -5.18 -8.80
CA PHE A 384 -10.25 -5.02 -9.66
C PHE A 384 -9.87 -4.62 -11.09
N THR A 385 -8.90 -3.71 -11.21
CA THR A 385 -8.41 -3.23 -12.51
C THR A 385 -7.83 -4.39 -13.34
N LEU A 386 -7.12 -5.33 -12.69
CA LEU A 386 -6.58 -6.53 -13.33
C LEU A 386 -7.70 -7.38 -13.93
N PHE A 387 -8.74 -7.67 -13.14
CA PHE A 387 -9.90 -8.45 -13.60
C PHE A 387 -10.61 -7.77 -14.78
N ALA A 388 -10.93 -6.48 -14.66
CA ALA A 388 -11.69 -5.77 -15.68
C ALA A 388 -10.94 -5.75 -17.03
N VAL A 389 -9.65 -5.46 -17.01
CA VAL A 389 -8.81 -5.42 -18.22
C VAL A 389 -8.69 -6.82 -18.84
N ILE A 390 -8.43 -7.87 -18.05
CA ILE A 390 -8.34 -9.24 -18.58
C ILE A 390 -9.68 -9.72 -19.14
N ALA A 391 -10.77 -9.53 -18.41
CA ALA A 391 -12.10 -9.97 -18.83
C ALA A 391 -12.50 -9.34 -20.17
N VAL A 392 -12.31 -8.03 -20.31
CA VAL A 392 -12.62 -7.32 -21.55
C VAL A 392 -11.65 -7.71 -22.66
N ALA A 393 -10.34 -7.79 -22.38
CA ALA A 393 -9.36 -8.19 -23.38
C ALA A 393 -9.65 -9.59 -23.95
N MET A 394 -10.04 -10.55 -23.11
CA MET A 394 -10.40 -11.91 -23.53
C MET A 394 -11.71 -11.98 -24.33
N LEU A 395 -12.73 -11.19 -23.93
CA LEU A 395 -13.99 -11.15 -24.67
C LEU A 395 -13.80 -10.48 -26.04
N VAL A 396 -13.07 -9.36 -26.08
CA VAL A 396 -12.74 -8.65 -27.31
C VAL A 396 -11.82 -9.49 -28.19
N SER A 397 -10.86 -10.23 -27.63
CA SER A 397 -9.97 -11.09 -28.41
C SER A 397 -10.73 -12.19 -29.14
N TRP A 398 -11.72 -12.78 -28.48
CA TRP A 398 -12.59 -13.77 -29.13
C TRP A 398 -13.37 -13.14 -30.29
N VAL A 399 -13.97 -11.96 -30.09
CA VAL A 399 -14.68 -11.24 -31.15
C VAL A 399 -13.75 -10.95 -32.34
N VAL A 400 -12.53 -10.50 -32.06
CA VAL A 400 -11.53 -10.22 -33.10
C VAL A 400 -11.07 -11.49 -33.82
N ALA A 401 -10.81 -12.57 -33.07
CA ALA A 401 -10.38 -13.85 -33.65
C ALA A 401 -11.46 -14.48 -34.53
N VAL A 402 -12.74 -14.35 -34.17
CA VAL A 402 -13.84 -14.96 -34.91
C VAL A 402 -14.26 -14.11 -36.12
N LEU A 403 -14.23 -12.78 -36.02
CA LEU A 403 -14.72 -11.90 -37.09
C LEU A 403 -13.62 -11.39 -38.02
N PHE A 404 -12.46 -11.00 -37.46
CA PHE A 404 -11.41 -10.33 -38.23
C PHE A 404 -10.33 -11.29 -38.70
N ALA A 405 -9.90 -12.25 -37.87
CA ALA A 405 -8.82 -13.16 -38.27
C ALA A 405 -9.13 -13.96 -39.55
N PRO A 406 -10.35 -14.47 -39.79
CA PRO A 406 -10.69 -15.13 -41.06
C PRO A 406 -10.65 -14.18 -42.25
N VAL A 407 -11.16 -12.96 -42.09
CA VAL A 407 -11.17 -11.93 -43.15
C VAL A 407 -9.74 -11.55 -43.54
N ILE A 408 -8.89 -11.29 -42.55
CA ILE A 408 -7.48 -10.97 -42.77
C ILE A 408 -6.75 -12.19 -43.37
N GLY A 409 -7.06 -13.40 -42.89
CA GLY A 409 -6.54 -14.66 -43.40
C GLY A 409 -6.79 -14.87 -44.88
N VAL A 410 -8.02 -14.67 -45.36
CA VAL A 410 -8.37 -14.82 -46.80
C VAL A 410 -7.51 -13.87 -47.68
N HIS A 411 -7.28 -12.64 -47.22
CA HIS A 411 -6.52 -11.64 -47.98
C HIS A 411 -5.00 -11.89 -47.96
N ILE A 412 -4.44 -12.39 -46.84
CA ILE A 412 -2.98 -12.50 -46.63
C ILE A 412 -2.44 -13.90 -46.92
N LEU A 413 -3.20 -14.97 -46.63
CA LEU A 413 -2.74 -16.35 -46.82
C LEU A 413 -2.50 -16.68 -48.30
N SER A 414 -1.59 -17.61 -48.58
CA SER A 414 -1.36 -18.11 -49.94
C SER A 414 -2.42 -19.17 -50.28
N ALA A 415 -2.90 -19.20 -51.53
CA ALA A 415 -3.76 -20.29 -52.02
C ALA A 415 -2.96 -21.58 -52.31
N ASN A 416 -1.65 -21.46 -52.54
CA ASN A 416 -0.77 -22.58 -52.86
C ASN A 416 0.05 -22.98 -51.62
N ILE A 417 -0.58 -23.62 -50.64
CA ILE A 417 0.14 -24.29 -49.57
C ILE A 417 0.29 -25.76 -50.01
N LYS A 418 1.53 -26.21 -50.23
CA LYS A 418 1.76 -27.62 -50.56
C LYS A 418 1.41 -28.47 -49.34
N PRO A 419 0.70 -29.62 -49.50
CA PRO A 419 0.48 -30.54 -48.40
C PRO A 419 1.85 -30.97 -47.87
N LYS A 420 2.13 -30.60 -46.62
CA LYS A 420 3.39 -30.94 -45.99
C LYS A 420 3.27 -32.38 -45.48
N SER A 421 3.63 -33.35 -46.32
CA SER A 421 3.90 -34.72 -45.88
C SER A 421 5.25 -34.75 -45.14
N GLU A 422 5.32 -34.18 -43.95
CA GLU A 422 6.50 -34.34 -43.11
C GLU A 422 6.31 -35.60 -42.26
N GLU A 423 7.08 -36.65 -42.58
CA GLU A 423 7.38 -37.68 -41.58
C GLU A 423 7.67 -36.99 -40.24
N PRO A 424 7.13 -37.48 -39.12
CA PRO A 424 7.29 -36.81 -37.84
C PRO A 424 8.78 -36.59 -37.56
N GLY A 425 9.18 -35.33 -37.47
CA GLY A 425 10.54 -34.95 -37.10
C GLY A 425 10.94 -35.60 -35.78
N ARG A 426 12.23 -35.57 -35.40
CA ARG A 426 12.74 -36.27 -34.19
C ARG A 426 11.91 -36.00 -32.92
N ILE A 427 11.42 -34.77 -32.74
CA ILE A 427 10.55 -34.37 -31.63
C ILE A 427 9.13 -34.98 -31.75
N GLY A 428 8.58 -35.06 -32.97
CA GLY A 428 7.29 -35.72 -33.22
C GLY A 428 7.34 -37.22 -32.97
N ARG A 429 8.40 -37.91 -33.43
CA ARG A 429 8.58 -39.35 -33.15
C ARG A 429 8.77 -39.64 -31.67
N ALA A 430 9.54 -38.81 -30.96
CA ALA A 430 9.71 -38.95 -29.51
C ALA A 430 8.38 -38.74 -28.77
N PHE A 431 7.58 -37.74 -29.19
CA PHE A 431 6.26 -37.48 -28.63
C PHE A 431 5.28 -38.63 -28.89
N ASN A 432 5.14 -39.08 -30.14
CA ASN A 432 4.22 -40.18 -30.46
C ASN A 432 4.60 -41.45 -29.68
N SER A 433 5.90 -41.72 -29.55
CA SER A 433 6.39 -42.85 -28.75
C SER A 433 6.04 -42.72 -27.27
N SER A 434 6.19 -41.52 -26.67
CA SER A 434 5.87 -41.29 -25.26
C SER A 434 4.37 -41.29 -24.98
N MET A 435 3.57 -40.74 -25.90
CA MET A 435 2.11 -40.78 -25.87
C MET A 435 1.57 -42.21 -25.94
N LEU A 436 2.01 -42.99 -26.94
CA LEU A 436 1.62 -44.39 -27.08
C LEU A 436 2.06 -45.22 -25.87
N TRP A 437 3.25 -44.97 -25.33
CA TRP A 437 3.71 -45.61 -24.10
C TRP A 437 2.79 -45.28 -22.91
N ALA A 438 2.40 -44.02 -22.75
CA ALA A 438 1.49 -43.57 -21.69
C ALA A 438 0.10 -44.21 -21.82
N MET A 439 -0.43 -44.33 -23.05
CA MET A 439 -1.72 -44.99 -23.30
C MET A 439 -1.67 -46.50 -23.05
N ARG A 440 -0.59 -47.18 -23.49
CA ARG A 440 -0.39 -48.63 -23.26
C ARG A 440 -0.22 -48.96 -21.78
N HIS A 441 0.54 -48.13 -21.06
CA HIS A 441 0.80 -48.29 -19.62
C HIS A 441 -0.01 -47.30 -18.77
N ARG A 442 -1.29 -47.11 -19.10
CA ARG A 442 -2.18 -46.08 -18.51
C ARG A 442 -2.17 -46.00 -16.98
N TRP A 443 -2.17 -47.14 -16.27
CA TRP A 443 -2.14 -47.15 -14.81
C TRP A 443 -0.81 -46.66 -14.23
N LEU A 444 0.29 -46.90 -14.93
CA LEU A 444 1.62 -46.44 -14.53
C LEU A 444 1.75 -44.93 -14.79
N ALA A 445 1.24 -44.42 -15.92
CA ALA A 445 1.17 -42.98 -16.20
C ALA A 445 0.32 -42.23 -15.16
N ILE A 446 -0.86 -42.77 -14.81
CA ILE A 446 -1.71 -42.21 -13.75
C ILE A 446 -1.00 -42.28 -12.39
N GLY A 447 -0.38 -43.41 -12.05
CA GLY A 447 0.36 -43.60 -10.80
C GLY A 447 1.52 -42.62 -10.64
N ILE A 448 2.32 -42.41 -11.69
CA ILE A 448 3.41 -41.42 -11.70
C ILE A 448 2.85 -40.02 -11.46
N THR A 449 1.77 -39.66 -12.16
CA THR A 449 1.18 -38.31 -12.07
C THR A 449 0.62 -38.04 -10.68
N VAL A 450 -0.10 -39.00 -10.09
CA VAL A 450 -0.60 -38.91 -8.71
C VAL A 450 0.57 -38.87 -7.71
N GLY A 451 1.63 -39.65 -7.93
CA GLY A 451 2.84 -39.62 -7.11
C GLY A 451 3.54 -38.25 -7.15
N LEU A 452 3.68 -37.66 -8.33
CA LEU A 452 4.23 -36.30 -8.50
C LEU A 452 3.32 -35.25 -7.87
N PHE A 453 2.00 -35.41 -7.96
CA PHE A 453 1.05 -34.50 -7.31
C PHE A 453 1.17 -34.58 -5.78
N ALA A 454 1.21 -35.79 -5.20
CA ALA A 454 1.43 -35.98 -3.77
C ALA A 454 2.78 -35.42 -3.32
N ALA A 455 3.84 -35.63 -4.11
CA ALA A 455 5.15 -35.04 -3.86
C ALA A 455 5.08 -33.51 -3.92
N SER A 456 4.36 -32.90 -4.87
CA SER A 456 4.20 -31.45 -4.96
C SER A 456 3.44 -30.86 -3.76
N LEU A 457 2.40 -31.55 -3.28
CA LEU A 457 1.66 -31.16 -2.08
C LEU A 457 2.55 -31.23 -0.83
N PHE A 458 3.37 -32.27 -0.71
CA PHE A 458 4.37 -32.35 0.36
C PHE A 458 5.43 -31.26 0.23
N SER A 459 5.94 -31.01 -0.97
CA SER A 459 6.94 -29.96 -1.23
C SER A 459 6.40 -28.54 -1.01
N MET A 460 5.08 -28.34 -1.09
CA MET A 460 4.42 -27.06 -0.84
C MET A 460 4.70 -26.51 0.56
N GLN A 461 4.98 -27.36 1.56
CA GLN A 461 5.34 -26.92 2.91
C GLN A 461 6.68 -26.15 2.98
N PHE A 462 7.54 -26.30 1.97
CA PHE A 462 8.82 -25.58 1.89
C PHE A 462 8.70 -24.24 1.15
N VAL A 463 7.57 -23.97 0.51
CA VAL A 463 7.31 -22.69 -0.16
C VAL A 463 6.81 -21.72 0.89
N GLN A 464 7.57 -20.65 1.12
CA GLN A 464 7.18 -19.60 2.06
C GLN A 464 5.98 -18.80 1.52
N ASN A 465 5.15 -18.26 2.41
CA ASN A 465 4.02 -17.42 2.02
C ASN A 465 4.36 -15.95 2.19
N GLN A 466 3.96 -15.08 1.26
CA GLN A 466 4.09 -13.63 1.45
C GLN A 466 2.76 -12.94 1.11
N PHE A 467 2.47 -11.81 1.77
CA PHE A 467 1.29 -11.03 1.39
C PHE A 467 1.59 -10.19 0.15
N PHE A 468 2.37 -9.12 0.31
CA PHE A 468 2.90 -8.31 -0.78
C PHE A 468 4.43 -8.27 -0.73
N PRO A 469 5.10 -8.25 -1.89
CA PRO A 469 6.54 -8.01 -1.94
C PRO A 469 6.88 -6.56 -1.59
N SER A 470 8.14 -6.33 -1.21
CA SER A 470 8.70 -5.00 -1.02
C SER A 470 8.74 -4.23 -2.35
N SER A 471 8.72 -2.89 -2.24
CA SER A 471 8.83 -2.00 -3.39
C SER A 471 10.22 -2.01 -4.02
N ASP A 472 10.26 -1.85 -5.34
CA ASP A 472 11.46 -1.64 -6.16
C ASP A 472 11.99 -0.20 -6.08
N ARG A 473 11.28 0.69 -5.38
CA ARG A 473 11.69 2.08 -5.25
C ARG A 473 13.00 2.24 -4.46
N PRO A 474 13.81 3.30 -4.74
CA PRO A 474 15.09 3.54 -4.09
C PRO A 474 14.98 4.11 -2.67
N GLU A 475 13.80 4.51 -2.21
CA GLU A 475 13.67 5.09 -0.87
C GLU A 475 13.72 4.03 0.24
N ILE A 476 14.39 4.38 1.34
CA ILE A 476 14.46 3.66 2.62
C ILE A 476 13.90 4.58 3.69
N LEU A 477 13.08 4.02 4.59
CA LEU A 477 12.63 4.70 5.80
C LEU A 477 13.44 4.20 6.99
N VAL A 478 13.91 5.14 7.80
CA VAL A 478 14.56 4.85 9.09
C VAL A 478 13.77 5.52 10.19
N ASP A 479 13.16 4.70 11.05
CA ASP A 479 12.47 5.13 12.25
C ASP A 479 13.41 5.12 13.45
N LEU A 480 13.40 6.20 14.22
CA LEU A 480 14.11 6.33 15.49
C LEU A 480 13.08 6.61 16.59
N ASN A 481 12.97 5.68 17.54
CA ASN A 481 12.09 5.76 18.70
C ASN A 481 12.95 5.86 19.96
N LEU A 482 12.97 7.02 20.59
CA LEU A 482 13.55 7.21 21.90
C LEU A 482 12.55 6.76 22.99
N PRO A 483 13.01 6.58 24.25
CA PRO A 483 12.11 6.40 25.38
C PRO A 483 11.02 7.49 25.42
N GLN A 484 9.79 7.13 25.80
CA GLN A 484 8.60 7.99 25.65
C GLN A 484 8.64 9.30 26.44
N ASN A 485 9.52 9.40 27.43
CA ASN A 485 9.73 10.61 28.23
C ASN A 485 10.81 11.54 27.64
N ALA A 486 11.39 11.23 26.47
CA ALA A 486 12.40 12.06 25.84
C ALA A 486 11.81 13.38 25.32
N SER A 487 12.56 14.46 25.48
CA SER A 487 12.23 15.75 24.87
C SER A 487 12.57 15.77 23.39
N ILE A 488 11.89 16.62 22.62
CA ILE A 488 12.18 16.84 21.19
C ILE A 488 13.64 17.27 20.95
N ASN A 489 14.28 17.93 21.92
CA ASN A 489 15.68 18.34 21.83
C ASN A 489 16.64 17.15 21.98
N GLU A 490 16.31 16.15 22.80
CA GLU A 490 17.10 14.91 22.88
C GLU A 490 16.95 14.08 21.59
N THR A 491 15.74 14.01 21.05
CA THR A 491 15.50 13.41 19.73
C THR A 491 16.32 14.10 18.65
N ARG A 492 16.37 15.44 18.65
CA ARG A 492 17.20 16.21 17.72
C ARG A 492 18.69 15.87 17.85
N LYS A 493 19.23 15.75 19.07
CA LYS A 493 20.64 15.38 19.28
C LYS A 493 20.96 13.98 18.75
N VAL A 494 20.04 13.02 18.92
CA VAL A 494 20.19 11.67 18.35
C VAL A 494 20.22 11.74 16.83
N VAL A 495 19.27 12.49 16.25
CA VAL A 495 19.20 12.72 14.81
C VAL A 495 20.44 13.40 14.29
N ASP A 496 20.97 14.44 14.95
CA ASP A 496 22.22 15.13 14.55
C ASP A 496 23.40 14.15 14.46
N ARG A 497 23.53 13.25 15.46
CA ARG A 497 24.56 12.21 15.44
C ARG A 497 24.36 11.23 14.29
N PHE A 498 23.11 10.86 14.00
CA PHE A 498 22.79 9.94 12.91
C PHE A 498 23.01 10.58 11.53
N GLU A 499 22.59 11.83 11.33
CA GLU A 499 22.80 12.58 10.08
C GLU A 499 24.29 12.81 9.78
N ALA A 500 25.09 13.13 10.81
CA ALA A 500 26.54 13.25 10.67
C ALA A 500 27.18 11.93 10.19
N SER A 501 26.54 10.81 10.51
CA SER A 501 26.95 9.46 10.16
C SER A 501 26.67 9.12 8.69
N LEU A 502 25.65 9.75 8.09
CA LEU A 502 25.21 9.54 6.70
C LEU A 502 25.99 10.40 5.70
N LYS A 503 26.67 11.44 6.18
CA LYS A 503 27.40 12.38 5.34
C LYS A 503 28.51 11.65 4.58
N ASP A 504 28.67 11.99 3.30
CA ASP A 504 29.70 11.46 2.40
C ASP A 504 29.56 9.96 2.03
N ASP A 505 28.43 9.30 2.33
CA ASP A 505 28.16 7.94 1.83
C ASP A 505 27.86 7.98 0.31
N PRO A 506 28.62 7.25 -0.53
CA PRO A 506 28.47 7.29 -1.98
C PRO A 506 27.16 6.66 -2.47
N ASP A 507 26.47 5.84 -1.67
CA ASP A 507 25.23 5.16 -2.07
C ASP A 507 23.98 6.00 -1.82
N ILE A 508 24.11 7.10 -1.06
CA ILE A 508 23.04 8.03 -0.72
C ILE A 508 23.00 9.19 -1.72
N GLU A 509 21.85 9.42 -2.34
CA GLU A 509 21.62 10.59 -3.21
C GLU A 509 21.19 11.81 -2.39
N ARG A 510 20.19 11.63 -1.52
CA ARG A 510 19.65 12.67 -0.64
C ARG A 510 18.89 12.05 0.52
N TRP A 511 18.69 12.81 1.58
CA TRP A 511 17.80 12.42 2.68
C TRP A 511 17.02 13.61 3.22
N SER A 512 15.85 13.30 3.76
CA SER A 512 15.03 14.24 4.51
C SER A 512 14.70 13.65 5.88
N THR A 513 14.55 14.53 6.86
CA THR A 513 14.45 14.15 8.26
C THR A 513 13.26 14.87 8.88
N TYR A 514 12.39 14.10 9.52
CA TYR A 514 11.21 14.55 10.24
C TYR A 514 11.45 14.26 11.72
N ILE A 515 11.51 15.31 12.54
CA ILE A 515 11.79 15.18 13.99
C ILE A 515 10.52 15.59 14.72
N GLY A 516 9.99 14.71 15.57
CA GLY A 516 8.74 14.96 16.27
C GLY A 516 7.49 14.47 15.53
N GLN A 517 7.62 13.91 14.33
CA GLN A 517 6.53 13.36 13.52
C GLN A 517 7.06 12.41 12.44
N GLY A 518 6.17 11.63 11.82
CA GLY A 518 6.49 10.86 10.61
C GLY A 518 6.56 11.73 9.34
N SER A 519 7.10 11.15 8.28
CA SER A 519 7.04 11.76 6.95
C SER A 519 5.60 11.90 6.47
N VAL A 520 5.32 12.97 5.72
CA VAL A 520 4.02 13.11 5.06
C VAL A 520 3.85 11.99 4.03
N ARG A 521 2.60 11.57 3.78
CA ARG A 521 2.31 10.50 2.83
C ARG A 521 2.62 10.94 1.39
N PHE A 522 3.82 10.59 0.92
CA PHE A 522 4.26 10.84 -0.46
C PHE A 522 3.95 9.68 -1.42
N TYR A 523 3.55 8.53 -0.88
CA TYR A 523 3.06 7.39 -1.64
C TYR A 523 1.94 6.71 -0.85
N LEU A 524 0.95 6.15 -1.55
CA LEU A 524 -0.31 5.71 -0.96
C LEU A 524 -0.15 4.72 0.22
N PRO A 525 0.64 3.63 0.11
CA PRO A 525 0.83 2.68 1.21
C PRO A 525 1.79 3.11 2.33
N LEU A 526 2.08 4.40 2.51
CA LEU A 526 2.84 4.86 3.68
C LEU A 526 1.96 4.84 4.94
N ASP A 527 2.47 4.19 5.99
CA ASP A 527 1.94 4.30 7.35
C ASP A 527 2.34 5.64 7.99
N GLN A 528 1.38 6.56 8.14
CA GLN A 528 1.62 7.87 8.73
C GLN A 528 1.71 7.76 10.25
N GLN A 529 2.83 8.19 10.83
CA GLN A 529 2.99 8.28 12.29
C GLN A 529 2.49 9.63 12.82
N LEU A 530 1.88 9.59 14.01
CA LEU A 530 1.46 10.80 14.73
C LEU A 530 2.65 11.63 15.22
N GLU A 531 2.38 12.91 15.51
CA GLU A 531 3.33 13.80 16.15
C GLU A 531 3.70 13.28 17.55
N ASN A 532 4.97 12.98 17.77
CA ASN A 532 5.52 12.46 19.03
C ASN A 532 6.91 13.04 19.29
N PRO A 533 7.17 13.71 20.44
CA PRO A 533 8.47 14.34 20.72
C PRO A 533 9.66 13.36 20.72
N PHE A 534 9.42 12.10 21.06
CA PHE A 534 10.41 11.04 21.17
C PHE A 534 10.63 10.26 19.86
N TYR A 535 9.98 10.66 18.77
CA TYR A 535 10.04 9.96 17.49
C TYR A 535 10.69 10.84 16.41
N ALA A 536 11.47 10.20 15.53
CA ALA A 536 11.93 10.79 14.30
C ALA A 536 11.90 9.77 13.16
N GLN A 537 11.70 10.25 11.94
CA GLN A 537 11.74 9.44 10.74
C GLN A 537 12.64 10.10 9.69
N LEU A 538 13.51 9.30 9.08
CA LEU A 538 14.32 9.72 7.94
C LEU A 538 13.85 9.00 6.69
N VAL A 539 13.76 9.75 5.59
CA VAL A 539 13.53 9.21 4.24
C VAL A 539 14.84 9.38 3.48
N ILE A 540 15.52 8.28 3.21
CA ILE A 540 16.82 8.24 2.53
C ILE A 540 16.60 7.69 1.13
N VAL A 541 17.07 8.40 0.10
CA VAL A 541 17.00 7.97 -1.30
C VAL A 541 18.36 7.39 -1.69
N SER A 542 18.41 6.11 -2.04
CA SER A 542 19.61 5.49 -2.60
C SER A 542 19.76 5.79 -4.09
N LYS A 543 20.96 5.63 -4.64
CA LYS A 543 21.20 5.78 -6.09
C LYS A 543 20.55 4.69 -6.95
N GLY A 544 20.25 3.53 -6.36
CA GLY A 544 19.65 2.39 -7.05
C GLY A 544 19.17 1.30 -6.10
N LEU A 545 18.59 0.24 -6.66
CA LEU A 545 17.95 -0.86 -5.92
C LEU A 545 18.99 -1.78 -5.25
N GLU A 546 20.12 -2.03 -5.90
CA GLU A 546 21.19 -2.88 -5.35
C GLU A 546 21.90 -2.16 -4.19
N GLU A 547 22.22 -0.89 -4.40
CA GLU A 547 22.76 0.02 -3.39
C GLU A 547 21.81 0.14 -2.20
N ARG A 548 20.49 0.14 -2.44
CA ARG A 548 19.47 0.15 -1.38
C ARG A 548 19.61 -1.05 -0.44
N GLY A 549 19.82 -2.24 -0.99
CA GLY A 549 19.98 -3.48 -0.21
C GLY A 549 21.22 -3.43 0.66
N ALA A 550 22.36 -3.04 0.07
CA ALA A 550 23.62 -2.90 0.80
C ALA A 550 23.53 -1.82 1.88
N LEU A 551 22.96 -0.66 1.56
CA LEU A 551 22.76 0.45 2.49
C LEU A 551 21.84 0.04 3.65
N THR A 552 20.76 -0.69 3.38
CA THR A 552 19.84 -1.19 4.42
C THR A 552 20.59 -2.04 5.46
N ALA A 553 21.40 -3.00 5.01
CA ALA A 553 22.18 -3.85 5.90
C ALA A 553 23.23 -3.04 6.70
N ARG A 554 23.90 -2.06 6.07
CA ARG A 554 24.85 -1.17 6.77
C ARG A 554 24.16 -0.31 7.82
N LEU A 555 23.01 0.29 7.50
CA LEU A 555 22.23 1.11 8.42
C LEU A 555 21.73 0.29 9.61
N GLN A 556 21.19 -0.91 9.38
CA GLN A 556 20.73 -1.81 10.44
C GLN A 556 21.87 -2.22 11.38
N LYS A 557 23.06 -2.50 10.83
CA LYS A 557 24.24 -2.81 11.63
C LYS A 557 24.66 -1.60 12.47
N ARG A 558 24.75 -0.43 11.84
CA ARG A 558 25.17 0.81 12.50
C ARG A 558 24.23 1.24 13.63
N LEU A 559 22.93 1.20 13.38
CA LEU A 559 21.93 1.55 14.39
C LEU A 559 22.00 0.61 15.60
N ARG A 560 22.29 -0.67 15.37
CA ARG A 560 22.48 -1.66 16.45
C ARG A 560 23.75 -1.42 17.26
N ASP A 561 24.85 -1.07 16.60
CA ASP A 561 26.16 -0.95 17.25
C ASP A 561 26.35 0.42 17.92
N ASP A 562 25.93 1.51 17.27
CA ASP A 562 26.21 2.89 17.70
C ASP A 562 25.07 3.54 18.51
N PHE A 563 23.82 3.07 18.35
CA PHE A 563 22.61 3.72 18.91
C PHE A 563 21.90 2.85 19.95
N VAL A 564 22.66 2.38 20.95
CA VAL A 564 22.14 1.57 22.06
C VAL A 564 21.06 2.33 22.84
N GLY A 565 19.95 1.65 23.15
CA GLY A 565 18.82 2.21 23.90
C GLY A 565 17.87 3.07 23.05
N ILE A 566 18.03 3.08 21.73
CA ILE A 566 17.14 3.76 20.79
C ILE A 566 16.50 2.70 19.90
N GLY A 567 15.18 2.55 19.98
CA GLY A 567 14.44 1.61 19.14
C GLY A 567 14.51 2.06 17.69
N SER A 568 15.10 1.23 16.82
CA SER A 568 15.39 1.63 15.45
C SER A 568 14.77 0.64 14.45
N TYR A 569 14.24 1.16 13.35
CA TYR A 569 13.68 0.31 12.29
C TYR A 569 14.07 0.83 10.92
N VAL A 570 14.78 0.00 10.16
CA VAL A 570 15.11 0.28 8.76
C VAL A 570 14.20 -0.57 7.90
N GLN A 571 13.37 0.08 7.08
CA GLN A 571 12.42 -0.59 6.22
C GLN A 571 12.45 -0.03 4.80
N ALA A 572 12.25 -0.92 3.84
CA ALA A 572 11.93 -0.53 2.47
C ALA A 572 10.45 -0.12 2.40
N LEU A 573 10.09 0.63 1.35
CA LEU A 573 8.67 0.92 1.10
C LEU A 573 7.92 -0.37 0.74
N GLU A 574 6.67 -0.49 1.20
CA GLU A 574 5.77 -1.61 0.87
C GLU A 574 4.90 -1.27 -0.35
N MET A 575 4.46 -2.30 -1.10
CA MET A 575 3.51 -2.13 -2.22
C MET A 575 2.05 -2.47 -1.87
N GLY A 576 1.80 -3.05 -0.70
CA GLY A 576 0.46 -3.42 -0.23
C GLY A 576 -0.08 -2.49 0.85
N PRO A 577 -1.24 -2.80 1.45
CA PRO A 577 -1.75 -2.05 2.60
C PRO A 577 -0.69 -1.89 3.70
N PRO A 578 -0.54 -0.70 4.31
CA PRO A 578 0.48 -0.45 5.32
C PRO A 578 0.25 -1.30 6.56
N VAL A 579 1.27 -2.07 6.94
CA VAL A 579 1.25 -2.87 8.17
C VAL A 579 2.23 -2.37 9.23
N GLY A 580 3.16 -1.48 8.87
CA GLY A 580 4.27 -1.08 9.74
C GLY A 580 5.22 -2.26 9.95
N ARG A 581 5.64 -2.53 11.21
CA ARG A 581 6.43 -3.74 11.49
C ARG A 581 5.60 -5.00 11.20
N PRO A 582 6.12 -6.01 10.48
CA PRO A 582 5.32 -7.11 9.95
C PRO A 582 4.81 -8.08 11.02
N LEU A 583 5.57 -8.28 12.11
CA LEU A 583 5.18 -9.12 13.25
C LEU A 583 4.54 -8.25 14.33
N GLN A 584 3.26 -8.45 14.62
CA GLN A 584 2.58 -7.73 15.71
C GLN A 584 1.69 -8.64 16.53
N TYR A 585 1.67 -8.44 17.84
CA TYR A 585 0.72 -9.06 18.76
C TYR A 585 0.13 -8.00 19.68
N ARG A 586 -1.20 -8.03 19.82
CA ARG A 586 -1.97 -7.08 20.63
C ARG A 586 -2.43 -7.76 21.91
N VAL A 587 -1.96 -7.26 23.04
CA VAL A 587 -2.40 -7.68 24.38
C VAL A 587 -3.41 -6.66 24.88
N SER A 588 -4.64 -7.07 25.11
CA SER A 588 -5.74 -6.20 25.55
C SER A 588 -6.28 -6.64 26.91
N GLY A 589 -6.67 -5.68 27.75
CA GLY A 589 -7.21 -5.95 29.09
C GLY A 589 -7.74 -4.68 29.76
N GLU A 590 -8.31 -4.80 30.97
CA GLU A 590 -8.91 -3.67 31.68
C GLU A 590 -7.90 -2.85 32.50
N SER A 591 -6.91 -3.52 33.09
CA SER A 591 -5.87 -2.90 33.93
C SER A 591 -4.60 -2.63 33.12
N ILE A 592 -4.12 -1.39 33.16
CA ILE A 592 -2.90 -0.96 32.49
C ILE A 592 -1.69 -1.79 32.94
N ASP A 593 -1.49 -1.95 34.24
CA ASP A 593 -0.32 -2.65 34.78
C ASP A 593 -0.30 -4.13 34.41
N LYS A 594 -1.45 -4.80 34.45
CA LYS A 594 -1.56 -6.21 34.04
C LYS A 594 -1.33 -6.39 32.55
N VAL A 595 -1.86 -5.50 31.70
CA VAL A 595 -1.60 -5.54 30.25
C VAL A 595 -0.10 -5.37 29.97
N ARG A 596 0.57 -4.45 30.68
CA ARG A 596 2.03 -4.26 30.56
C ARG A 596 2.81 -5.50 30.98
N GLN A 597 2.46 -6.09 32.12
CA GLN A 597 3.10 -7.33 32.59
C GLN A 597 2.98 -8.44 31.54
N HIS A 598 1.76 -8.69 31.04
CA HIS A 598 1.52 -9.73 30.03
C HIS A 598 2.17 -9.41 28.69
N ALA A 599 2.29 -8.14 28.30
CA ALA A 599 3.02 -7.74 27.11
C ALA A 599 4.52 -8.01 27.22
N ILE A 600 5.13 -7.78 28.40
CA ILE A 600 6.53 -8.12 28.66
C ILE A 600 6.73 -9.64 28.64
N GLU A 601 5.86 -10.40 29.31
CA GLU A 601 5.90 -11.87 29.30
C GLU A 601 5.80 -12.42 27.86
N LEU A 602 4.90 -11.85 27.05
CA LEU A 602 4.76 -12.20 25.64
C LEU A 602 6.01 -11.85 24.83
N ALA A 603 6.61 -10.68 25.06
CA ALA A 603 7.85 -10.28 24.38
C ALA A 603 9.02 -11.21 24.73
N THR A 604 9.15 -11.62 26.00
CA THR A 604 10.16 -12.62 26.42
C THR A 604 9.92 -13.96 25.73
N LEU A 605 8.67 -14.39 25.56
CA LEU A 605 8.35 -15.60 24.81
C LEU A 605 8.80 -15.47 23.34
N LEU A 606 8.54 -14.33 22.70
CA LEU A 606 8.92 -14.08 21.31
C LEU A 606 10.44 -14.07 21.11
N ASP A 607 11.20 -13.55 22.08
CA ASP A 607 12.66 -13.42 22.01
C ASP A 607 13.40 -14.78 22.08
N HIS A 608 12.74 -15.86 22.51
CA HIS A 608 13.33 -17.21 22.47
C HIS A 608 13.53 -17.74 21.03
N ASN A 609 12.80 -17.21 20.05
CA ASN A 609 12.94 -17.63 18.66
C ASN A 609 14.04 -16.80 17.96
N PRO A 610 15.10 -17.42 17.42
CA PRO A 610 16.23 -16.70 16.83
C PRO A 610 15.86 -15.87 15.59
N HIS A 611 14.76 -16.22 14.92
CA HIS A 611 14.25 -15.50 13.75
C HIS A 611 13.47 -14.23 14.11
N VAL A 612 13.14 -14.02 15.40
CA VAL A 612 12.55 -12.76 15.85
C VAL A 612 13.65 -11.73 16.05
N GLY A 613 13.42 -10.56 15.47
CA GLY A 613 14.30 -9.41 15.55
C GLY A 613 14.11 -8.60 16.81
N GLU A 614 14.37 -7.30 16.70
CA GLU A 614 14.14 -6.41 17.83
C GLU A 614 12.62 -6.31 18.09
N VAL A 615 12.23 -6.58 19.34
CA VAL A 615 10.86 -6.43 19.82
C VAL A 615 10.72 -5.09 20.54
N ILE A 616 9.76 -4.29 20.10
CA ILE A 616 9.41 -2.99 20.68
C ILE A 616 7.93 -2.96 21.07
N TYR A 617 7.58 -2.02 21.93
CA TYR A 617 6.19 -1.77 22.35
C TYR A 617 5.70 -0.46 21.72
N ASP A 618 4.40 -0.35 21.46
CA ASP A 618 3.80 0.94 21.12
C ASP A 618 3.71 1.88 22.33
N TRP A 619 3.55 1.33 23.53
CA TRP A 619 3.74 2.01 24.81
C TRP A 619 4.02 1.03 25.95
N ASN A 620 5.00 1.35 26.78
CA ASN A 620 5.30 0.56 27.98
C ASN A 620 6.08 1.34 29.05
N GLU A 621 6.78 2.41 28.69
CA GLU A 621 7.66 3.15 29.59
C GLU A 621 6.89 4.17 30.43
N PRO A 622 6.93 4.08 31.78
CA PRO A 622 6.35 5.13 32.60
C PRO A 622 7.19 6.41 32.54
N GLY A 623 6.51 7.55 32.48
CA GLY A 623 7.06 8.88 32.61
C GLY A 623 7.08 9.33 34.06
N LYS A 624 8.04 10.20 34.40
CA LYS A 624 8.08 10.85 35.72
C LYS A 624 7.07 11.98 35.72
N VAL A 625 6.18 11.98 36.72
CA VAL A 625 5.21 13.05 36.96
C VAL A 625 5.51 13.66 38.31
N LEU A 626 5.47 15.00 38.38
CA LEU A 626 5.51 15.72 39.64
C LEU A 626 4.07 15.92 40.11
N ARG A 627 3.64 15.13 41.10
CA ARG A 627 2.31 15.22 41.68
C ARG A 627 2.30 16.26 42.79
N ILE A 628 1.28 17.11 42.77
CA ILE A 628 1.08 18.18 43.74
C ILE A 628 -0.27 17.95 44.40
N ASP A 629 -0.26 17.45 45.63
CA ASP A 629 -1.47 17.23 46.42
C ASP A 629 -1.74 18.46 47.29
N ILE A 630 -2.79 19.20 46.94
CA ILE A 630 -3.16 20.44 47.63
C ILE A 630 -4.04 20.10 48.84
N ASN A 631 -3.65 20.56 50.03
CA ASN A 631 -4.50 20.55 51.21
C ASN A 631 -5.58 21.63 51.08
N GLN A 632 -6.79 21.20 50.73
CA GLN A 632 -7.91 22.09 50.42
C GLN A 632 -8.36 22.95 51.60
N ASP A 633 -8.16 22.50 52.84
CA ASP A 633 -8.56 23.24 54.03
C ASP A 633 -7.59 24.39 54.30
N LYS A 634 -6.28 24.12 54.19
CA LYS A 634 -5.26 25.16 54.29
C LYS A 634 -5.32 26.16 53.14
N ALA A 635 -5.52 25.70 51.91
CA ALA A 635 -5.68 26.58 50.75
C ALA A 635 -6.86 27.55 50.96
N ARG A 636 -8.03 27.04 51.39
CA ARG A 636 -9.21 27.87 51.68
C ARG A 636 -9.00 28.85 52.84
N GLN A 637 -8.26 28.47 53.88
CA GLN A 637 -7.89 29.38 54.98
C GLN A 637 -7.08 30.59 54.48
N LEU A 638 -6.31 30.40 53.40
CA LEU A 638 -5.51 31.44 52.75
C LEU A 638 -6.27 32.18 51.64
N GLY A 639 -7.55 31.86 51.44
CA GLY A 639 -8.38 32.43 50.37
C GLY A 639 -8.01 31.94 48.97
N LEU A 640 -7.32 30.80 48.87
CA LEU A 640 -6.91 30.19 47.60
C LEU A 640 -7.79 28.98 47.26
N SER A 641 -8.14 28.84 45.99
CA SER A 641 -8.75 27.61 45.46
C SER A 641 -7.72 26.74 44.75
N SER A 642 -8.06 25.46 44.53
CA SER A 642 -7.24 24.58 43.69
C SER A 642 -7.11 25.08 42.25
N GLU A 643 -8.13 25.79 41.75
CA GLU A 643 -8.12 26.40 40.42
C GLU A 643 -7.09 27.53 40.33
N ASP A 644 -6.99 28.39 41.35
CA ASP A 644 -6.00 29.49 41.38
C ASP A 644 -4.58 28.94 41.38
N VAL A 645 -4.33 27.90 42.18
CA VAL A 645 -3.02 27.23 42.24
C VAL A 645 -2.71 26.57 40.89
N ALA A 646 -3.66 25.88 40.26
CA ALA A 646 -3.48 25.25 38.96
C ALA A 646 -3.19 26.28 37.85
N LYS A 647 -3.92 27.40 37.80
CA LYS A 647 -3.70 28.47 36.82
C LYS A 647 -2.32 29.11 36.98
N LEU A 648 -1.89 29.38 38.21
CA LEU A 648 -0.57 29.94 38.50
C LEU A 648 0.55 28.96 38.15
N MET A 649 0.39 27.67 38.48
CA MET A 649 1.39 26.66 38.08
C MET A 649 1.49 26.55 36.56
N ASN A 650 0.36 26.56 35.85
CA ASN A 650 0.35 26.52 34.39
C ASN A 650 1.04 27.76 33.79
N SER A 651 0.77 28.96 34.34
CA SER A 651 1.41 30.19 33.89
C SER A 651 2.92 30.19 34.17
N VAL A 652 3.40 29.57 35.25
CA VAL A 652 4.84 29.43 35.55
C VAL A 652 5.52 28.43 34.60
N VAL A 653 4.93 27.23 34.45
CA VAL A 653 5.56 26.08 33.76
C VAL A 653 5.42 26.15 32.24
N SER A 654 4.20 26.20 31.72
CA SER A 654 3.92 26.15 30.28
C SER A 654 3.67 27.53 29.69
N GLY A 655 3.39 28.51 30.55
CA GLY A 655 2.94 29.82 30.14
C GLY A 655 1.45 29.84 29.81
N SER A 656 0.88 31.04 29.83
CA SER A 656 -0.51 31.27 29.44
C SER A 656 -0.55 32.26 28.27
N THR A 657 -1.38 31.97 27.27
CA THR A 657 -1.60 32.92 26.17
C THR A 657 -2.38 34.12 26.73
N VAL A 658 -1.74 35.28 26.71
CA VAL A 658 -2.28 36.54 27.23
C VAL A 658 -3.16 37.19 26.17
N THR A 659 -2.59 37.41 24.98
CA THR A 659 -3.26 38.05 23.85
C THR A 659 -2.53 37.68 22.56
N GLN A 660 -2.93 38.23 21.43
CA GLN A 660 -2.29 38.02 20.13
C GLN A 660 -1.90 39.36 19.51
N VAL A 661 -0.70 39.42 18.94
CA VAL A 661 -0.21 40.53 18.14
C VAL A 661 -0.38 40.17 16.68
N ARG A 662 -1.00 41.05 15.90
CA ARG A 662 -1.09 40.88 14.45
C ARG A 662 0.17 41.46 13.81
N ASP A 663 1.03 40.58 13.31
CA ASP A 663 2.23 40.93 12.55
C ASP A 663 2.03 40.48 11.10
N ASP A 664 1.67 41.43 10.24
CA ASP A 664 1.28 41.22 8.84
C ASP A 664 0.07 40.27 8.66
N ILE A 665 0.29 39.10 8.03
CA ILE A 665 -0.72 38.06 7.82
C ILE A 665 -0.79 37.04 8.97
N TYR A 666 0.09 37.15 9.97
CA TYR A 666 0.20 36.18 11.06
C TYR A 666 -0.31 36.76 12.38
N LEU A 667 -0.83 35.86 13.22
CA LEU A 667 -1.17 36.14 14.60
C LEU A 667 -0.12 35.50 15.50
N ILE A 668 0.67 36.34 16.17
CA ILE A 668 1.73 35.93 17.09
C ILE A 668 1.15 35.92 18.51
N ASN A 669 1.18 34.76 19.15
CA ASN A 669 0.73 34.65 20.54
C ASN A 669 1.70 35.40 21.47
N VAL A 670 1.13 36.19 22.37
CA VAL A 670 1.86 36.77 23.50
C VAL A 670 1.66 35.82 24.69
N VAL A 671 2.73 35.14 25.11
CA VAL A 671 2.68 34.11 26.15
C VAL A 671 3.38 34.61 27.40
N GLY A 672 2.63 34.70 28.48
CA GLY A 672 3.17 35.05 29.79
C GLY A 672 3.66 33.81 30.53
N ARG A 673 4.95 33.79 30.88
CA ARG A 673 5.58 32.67 31.60
C ARG A 673 6.61 33.11 32.63
N ALA A 674 7.05 32.23 33.51
CA ALA A 674 8.17 32.55 34.42
C ALA A 674 9.50 32.67 33.66
N GLU A 675 10.51 33.31 34.25
CA GLU A 675 11.89 33.32 33.73
C GLU A 675 12.49 31.92 33.67
N ASP A 676 13.34 31.63 32.68
CA ASP A 676 13.81 30.26 32.41
C ASP A 676 14.51 29.58 33.61
N ALA A 677 15.27 30.36 34.39
CA ALA A 677 15.91 29.90 35.61
C ALA A 677 14.92 29.43 36.69
N GLU A 678 13.68 29.92 36.67
CA GLU A 678 12.63 29.60 37.64
C GLU A 678 11.68 28.48 37.16
N ARG A 679 11.87 27.93 35.96
CA ARG A 679 11.01 26.89 35.33
C ARG A 679 11.77 25.60 34.99
N GLY A 680 13.09 25.68 34.87
CA GLY A 680 13.93 24.55 34.46
C GLY A 680 14.15 23.46 35.52
N THR A 681 13.74 23.67 36.78
CA THR A 681 13.98 22.72 37.88
C THR A 681 12.73 22.47 38.72
N PRO A 682 12.41 21.20 39.05
CA PRO A 682 11.32 20.86 39.97
C PRO A 682 11.45 21.49 41.36
N GLU A 683 12.67 21.76 41.82
CA GLU A 683 12.98 22.45 43.08
C GLU A 683 12.43 23.89 43.10
N THR A 684 12.26 24.53 41.94
CA THR A 684 11.66 25.86 41.90
C THR A 684 10.16 25.81 42.17
N LEU A 685 9.46 24.75 41.73
CA LEU A 685 8.05 24.55 42.05
C LEU A 685 7.84 24.33 43.56
N GLN A 686 8.77 23.66 44.23
CA GLN A 686 8.73 23.48 45.69
C GLN A 686 8.88 24.82 46.44
N ASN A 687 9.71 25.73 45.93
CA ASN A 687 9.95 27.04 46.52
C ASN A 687 9.05 28.14 45.92
N LEU A 688 8.04 27.77 45.13
CA LEU A 688 7.17 28.72 44.45
C LEU A 688 6.40 29.54 45.48
N GLN A 689 6.49 30.86 45.30
CA GLN A 689 5.78 31.83 46.12
C GLN A 689 4.45 32.20 45.48
N ILE A 690 3.37 31.98 46.21
CA ILE A 690 2.00 32.22 45.76
C ILE A 690 1.47 33.46 46.48
N VAL A 691 1.12 34.49 45.70
CA VAL A 691 0.50 35.71 46.22
C VAL A 691 -0.98 35.43 46.47
N THR A 692 -1.42 35.61 47.71
CA THR A 692 -2.83 35.48 48.07
C THR A 692 -3.62 36.72 47.64
N PRO A 693 -4.97 36.65 47.59
CA PRO A 693 -5.81 37.82 47.30
C PRO A 693 -5.58 39.01 48.26
N THR A 694 -5.00 38.75 49.45
CA THR A 694 -4.65 39.78 50.43
C THR A 694 -3.31 40.47 50.14
N GLY A 695 -2.62 40.09 49.06
CA GLY A 695 -1.30 40.62 48.67
C GLY A 695 -0.13 40.00 49.44
N THR A 696 -0.37 38.99 50.27
CA THR A 696 0.68 38.28 51.03
C THR A 696 1.24 37.11 50.23
N SER A 697 2.57 36.94 50.24
CA SER A 697 3.26 35.84 49.55
C SER A 697 3.45 34.64 50.49
N ILE A 698 3.02 33.45 50.06
CA ILE A 698 3.08 32.20 50.84
C ILE A 698 3.74 31.11 50.00
N PRO A 699 4.70 30.33 50.56
CA PRO A 699 5.28 29.19 49.86
C PRO A 699 4.26 28.09 49.56
N LEU A 700 4.33 27.48 48.38
CA LEU A 700 3.45 26.36 47.97
C LEU A 700 3.45 25.21 49.01
N LEU A 701 4.61 24.88 49.57
CA LEU A 701 4.76 23.81 50.58
C LEU A 701 4.01 24.06 51.90
N ALA A 702 3.54 25.28 52.17
CA ALA A 702 2.74 25.56 53.36
C ALA A 702 1.38 24.82 53.32
N PHE A 703 0.84 24.60 52.12
CA PHE A 703 -0.50 24.03 51.90
C PHE A 703 -0.57 22.97 50.79
N ALA A 704 0.55 22.56 50.19
CA ALA A 704 0.61 21.45 49.24
C ALA A 704 1.83 20.55 49.48
N THR A 705 1.71 19.26 49.15
CA THR A 705 2.82 18.31 49.13
C THR A 705 3.23 17.99 47.70
N VAL A 706 4.52 18.03 47.42
CA VAL A 706 5.09 17.79 46.08
C VAL A 706 5.88 16.49 46.11
N GLY A 707 5.55 15.55 45.23
CA GLY A 707 6.18 14.23 45.15
C GLY A 707 6.38 13.74 43.72
N TYR A 708 7.35 12.85 43.52
CA TYR A 708 7.54 12.18 42.24
C TYR A 708 6.72 10.90 42.18
N GLU A 709 5.96 10.75 41.09
CA GLU A 709 5.26 9.52 40.75
C GLU A 709 5.64 9.07 39.34
N LEU A 710 5.28 7.83 39.02
CA LEU A 710 5.45 7.24 37.70
C LEU A 710 4.07 6.99 37.11
N GLU A 711 3.79 7.60 35.96
CA GLU A 711 2.52 7.43 35.24
C GLU A 711 2.82 7.15 33.76
N GLN A 712 1.91 6.47 33.07
CA GLN A 712 2.04 6.22 31.64
C GLN A 712 1.75 7.51 30.85
N PRO A 713 2.73 8.09 30.13
CA PRO A 713 2.54 9.35 29.40
C PRO A 713 1.72 9.15 28.12
N LEU A 714 1.57 7.90 27.68
CA LEU A 714 0.83 7.50 26.50
C LEU A 714 0.05 6.23 26.81
N VAL A 715 -1.24 6.22 26.49
CA VAL A 715 -2.06 5.01 26.54
C VAL A 715 -2.82 4.85 25.23
N TRP A 716 -2.60 3.73 24.56
CA TRP A 716 -3.44 3.30 23.45
C TRP A 716 -4.61 2.48 23.98
N ARG A 717 -5.82 2.81 23.50
CA ARG A 717 -7.00 1.97 23.72
C ARG A 717 -7.60 1.56 22.40
N ARG A 718 -7.91 0.27 22.26
CA ARG A 718 -8.66 -0.26 21.12
C ARG A 718 -10.02 -0.74 21.59
N ASP A 719 -11.07 -0.26 20.94
CA ASP A 719 -12.46 -0.56 21.33
C ASP A 719 -12.71 -0.33 22.83
N ARG A 720 -12.19 0.81 23.33
CA ARG A 720 -12.28 1.30 24.72
C ARG A 720 -11.44 0.54 25.76
N LYS A 721 -10.72 -0.51 25.38
CA LYS A 721 -9.84 -1.27 26.28
C LYS A 721 -8.37 -0.86 26.09
N PRO A 722 -7.59 -0.66 27.17
CA PRO A 722 -6.14 -0.57 27.08
C PRO A 722 -5.55 -1.76 26.31
N THR A 723 -4.69 -1.45 25.33
CA THR A 723 -4.06 -2.46 24.48
C THR A 723 -2.62 -2.05 24.23
N ILE A 724 -1.67 -2.98 24.46
CA ILE A 724 -0.28 -2.83 24.03
C ILE A 724 -0.07 -3.67 22.79
N THR A 725 0.52 -3.05 21.77
CA THR A 725 0.95 -3.72 20.55
C THR A 725 2.45 -4.00 20.66
N VAL A 726 2.78 -5.28 20.84
CA VAL A 726 4.15 -5.79 20.79
C VAL A 726 4.51 -5.97 19.31
N LYS A 727 5.50 -5.23 18.82
CA LYS A 727 5.92 -5.21 17.41
C LYS A 727 7.33 -5.77 17.29
N GLY A 728 7.52 -6.76 16.42
CA GLY A 728 8.83 -7.36 16.13
C GLY A 728 9.27 -7.08 14.70
N SER A 729 10.57 -6.88 14.50
CA SER A 729 11.15 -7.11 13.17
C SER A 729 11.37 -8.62 12.96
N VAL A 730 11.47 -9.04 11.70
CA VAL A 730 11.84 -10.42 11.36
C VAL A 730 13.33 -10.43 11.00
N ARG A 731 14.07 -11.41 11.50
CA ARG A 731 15.46 -11.69 11.10
C ARG A 731 15.46 -12.74 9.99
N ASP A 732 16.52 -12.75 9.20
CA ASP A 732 16.73 -13.69 8.09
C ASP A 732 15.70 -13.52 6.96
N GLU A 733 15.70 -14.48 6.02
CA GLU A 733 14.85 -14.46 4.83
C GLU A 733 13.46 -15.09 5.06
N ILE A 734 13.13 -15.49 6.29
CA ILE A 734 11.84 -16.11 6.60
C ILE A 734 10.70 -15.10 6.48
N GLN A 735 9.61 -15.49 5.83
CA GLN A 735 8.44 -14.63 5.73
C GLN A 735 7.67 -14.52 7.06
N PRO A 736 7.11 -13.33 7.37
CA PRO A 736 6.38 -13.10 8.62
C PRO A 736 5.21 -14.06 8.86
N THR A 737 4.51 -14.47 7.80
CA THR A 737 3.36 -15.40 7.90
C THR A 737 3.79 -16.77 8.40
N ASP A 738 4.93 -17.27 7.92
CA ASP A 738 5.43 -18.58 8.31
C ASP A 738 6.02 -18.54 9.72
N LEU A 739 6.69 -17.45 10.09
CA LEU A 739 7.16 -17.23 11.47
C LEU A 739 5.99 -17.15 12.47
N VAL A 740 4.90 -16.46 12.14
CA VAL A 740 3.69 -16.44 12.99
C VAL A 740 3.09 -17.84 13.12
N ASN A 741 3.04 -18.62 12.04
CA ASN A 741 2.54 -20.00 12.09
C ASN A 741 3.42 -20.90 12.97
N GLN A 742 4.75 -20.70 12.95
CA GLN A 742 5.68 -21.40 13.84
C GLN A 742 5.48 -21.02 15.31
N LEU A 743 5.26 -19.73 15.61
CA LEU A 743 5.04 -19.24 16.98
C LEU A 743 3.64 -19.55 17.51
N LYS A 744 2.67 -19.79 16.61
CA LYS A 744 1.25 -19.93 16.94
C LYS A 744 0.95 -20.92 18.09
N PRO A 745 1.51 -22.14 18.15
CA PRO A 745 1.20 -23.08 19.22
C PRO A 745 1.60 -22.57 20.61
N GLU A 746 2.75 -21.89 20.71
CA GLU A 746 3.24 -21.33 21.97
C GLU A 746 2.44 -20.09 22.39
N ILE A 747 2.11 -19.24 21.42
CA ILE A 747 1.29 -18.04 21.66
C ILE A 747 -0.13 -18.41 22.04
N ASP A 748 -0.74 -19.42 21.39
CA ASP A 748 -2.08 -19.90 21.73
C ASP A 748 -2.09 -20.52 23.13
N LYS A 749 -1.03 -21.25 23.52
CA LYS A 749 -0.86 -21.77 24.88
C LYS A 749 -0.70 -20.66 25.92
N PHE A 750 0.09 -19.63 25.62
CA PHE A 750 0.23 -18.45 26.47
C PHE A 750 -1.11 -17.71 26.62
N ALA A 751 -1.82 -17.48 25.51
CA ALA A 751 -3.11 -16.81 25.49
C ALA A 751 -4.19 -17.57 26.28
N ALA A 752 -4.19 -18.91 26.23
CA ALA A 752 -5.09 -19.75 27.02
C ALA A 752 -4.79 -19.70 28.54
N GLY A 753 -3.57 -19.36 28.93
CA GLY A 753 -3.17 -19.20 30.34
C GLY A 753 -3.51 -17.85 30.95
N LEU A 754 -3.97 -16.88 30.15
CA LEU A 754 -4.27 -15.53 30.64
C LEU A 754 -5.60 -15.49 31.44
N PRO A 755 -5.72 -14.59 32.42
CA PRO A 755 -6.98 -14.42 33.17
C PRO A 755 -8.13 -13.99 32.26
N VAL A 756 -9.37 -14.29 32.69
CA VAL A 756 -10.58 -13.84 32.01
C VAL A 756 -10.57 -12.31 31.89
N GLY A 757 -10.88 -11.80 30.70
CA GLY A 757 -10.86 -10.37 30.38
C GLY A 757 -9.60 -9.90 29.63
N TYR A 758 -8.55 -10.74 29.58
CA TYR A 758 -7.35 -10.51 28.78
C TYR A 758 -7.42 -11.30 27.47
N LYS A 759 -6.91 -10.71 26.39
CA LYS A 759 -6.88 -11.35 25.07
C LYS A 759 -5.59 -10.99 24.35
N VAL A 760 -4.98 -11.99 23.73
CA VAL A 760 -3.92 -11.80 22.72
C VAL A 760 -4.55 -11.97 21.34
N ALA A 761 -4.24 -11.04 20.44
CA ALA A 761 -4.63 -11.13 19.04
C ALA A 761 -3.41 -10.85 18.16
N THR A 762 -3.23 -11.67 17.12
CA THR A 762 -2.23 -11.41 16.08
C THR A 762 -2.61 -10.18 15.27
N GLY A 763 -1.62 -9.38 14.89
CA GLY A 763 -1.73 -8.27 13.96
C GLY A 763 -0.61 -8.30 12.91
N GLY A 764 -0.40 -7.20 12.20
CA GLY A 764 0.60 -7.11 11.14
C GLY A 764 0.15 -7.77 9.84
N THR A 765 1.09 -8.32 9.08
CA THR A 765 0.83 -8.86 7.73
C THR A 765 -0.16 -10.02 7.69
N VAL A 766 -0.19 -10.87 8.73
CA VAL A 766 -1.08 -12.03 8.79
C VAL A 766 -2.54 -11.63 8.90
N GLU A 767 -2.86 -10.61 9.69
CA GLU A 767 -4.22 -10.08 9.83
C GLU A 767 -4.72 -9.53 8.49
N GLU A 768 -3.92 -8.68 7.85
CA GLU A 768 -4.29 -8.06 6.56
C GLU A 768 -4.35 -9.08 5.41
N SER A 769 -3.45 -10.07 5.39
CA SER A 769 -3.49 -11.18 4.44
C SER A 769 -4.75 -12.03 4.62
N SER A 770 -5.12 -12.34 5.87
CA SER A 770 -6.34 -13.11 6.17
C SER A 770 -7.61 -12.36 5.75
N LYS A 771 -7.68 -11.05 6.02
CA LYS A 771 -8.78 -10.18 5.56
C LYS A 771 -8.89 -10.13 4.04
N ALA A 772 -7.76 -10.10 3.33
CA ALA A 772 -7.73 -10.08 1.87
C ALA A 772 -8.10 -11.42 1.22
N GLN A 773 -7.70 -12.54 1.82
CA GLN A 773 -7.97 -13.89 1.30
C GLN A 773 -9.35 -14.43 1.67
N GLY A 774 -9.93 -13.99 2.80
CA GLY A 774 -11.25 -14.44 3.26
C GLY A 774 -12.35 -14.31 2.20
N PRO A 775 -12.55 -13.14 1.57
CA PRO A 775 -13.50 -12.97 0.48
C PRO A 775 -13.20 -13.86 -0.73
N ILE A 776 -11.93 -14.04 -1.12
CA ILE A 776 -11.54 -14.90 -2.25
C ILE A 776 -12.00 -16.34 -2.00
N ALA A 777 -11.72 -16.89 -0.81
CA ALA A 777 -12.16 -18.23 -0.44
C ALA A 777 -13.69 -18.36 -0.44
N SER A 778 -14.41 -17.31 -0.02
CA SER A 778 -15.88 -17.31 -0.03
C SER A 778 -16.48 -17.25 -1.45
N VAL A 779 -15.78 -16.66 -2.42
CA VAL A 779 -16.23 -16.53 -3.82
C VAL A 779 -15.74 -17.68 -4.71
N ALA A 780 -14.66 -18.38 -4.33
CA ALA A 780 -14.12 -19.51 -5.11
C ALA A 780 -15.15 -20.60 -5.48
N PRO A 781 -16.14 -20.96 -4.63
CA PRO A 781 -17.21 -21.88 -5.01
C PRO A 781 -18.07 -21.37 -6.19
N LEU A 782 -18.33 -20.06 -6.26
CA LEU A 782 -19.05 -19.46 -7.39
C LEU A 782 -18.23 -19.56 -8.69
N MET A 783 -16.92 -19.35 -8.62
CA MET A 783 -16.02 -19.57 -9.76
C MET A 783 -16.10 -21.02 -10.26
N LEU A 784 -15.96 -21.99 -9.35
CA LEU A 784 -16.03 -23.41 -9.72
C LEU A 784 -17.39 -23.77 -10.30
N PHE A 785 -18.47 -23.21 -9.77
CA PHE A 785 -19.82 -23.39 -10.30
C PHE A 785 -19.98 -22.79 -11.71
N LEU A 786 -19.49 -21.57 -11.95
CA LEU A 786 -19.52 -20.93 -13.27
C LEU A 786 -18.69 -21.71 -14.29
N MET A 787 -17.47 -22.13 -13.92
CA MET A 787 -16.63 -22.98 -14.76
C MET A 787 -17.32 -24.30 -15.09
N ALA A 788 -17.83 -25.01 -14.08
CA ALA A 788 -18.53 -26.26 -14.28
C ALA A 788 -19.76 -26.10 -15.18
N THR A 789 -20.48 -24.98 -15.05
CA THR A 789 -21.63 -24.66 -15.90
C THR A 789 -21.20 -24.44 -17.35
N PHE A 790 -20.18 -23.63 -17.62
CA PHE A 790 -19.67 -23.44 -18.99
C PHE A 790 -19.11 -24.74 -19.60
N LEU A 791 -18.44 -25.55 -18.80
CA LEU A 791 -17.97 -26.88 -19.22
C LEU A 791 -19.12 -27.81 -19.56
N MET A 792 -20.19 -27.80 -18.76
CA MET A 792 -21.35 -28.66 -19.00
C MET A 792 -22.12 -28.22 -20.25
N ILE A 793 -22.23 -26.92 -20.51
CA ILE A 793 -22.81 -26.36 -21.75
C ILE A 793 -22.03 -26.85 -22.98
N GLN A 794 -20.70 -26.94 -22.90
CA GLN A 794 -19.88 -27.38 -24.03
C GLN A 794 -19.84 -28.91 -24.20
N LEU A 795 -19.67 -29.65 -23.10
CA LEU A 795 -19.34 -31.08 -23.15
C LEU A 795 -20.57 -31.99 -23.08
N HIS A 796 -21.71 -31.49 -22.60
CA HIS A 796 -22.96 -32.22 -22.39
C HIS A 796 -22.81 -33.58 -21.65
N SER A 797 -21.71 -33.78 -20.92
CA SER A 797 -21.41 -35.01 -20.20
C SER A 797 -20.63 -34.72 -18.92
N VAL A 798 -21.17 -35.21 -17.80
CA VAL A 798 -20.55 -35.09 -16.48
C VAL A 798 -19.21 -35.84 -16.42
N GLN A 799 -19.08 -36.95 -17.15
CA GLN A 799 -17.85 -37.75 -17.21
C GLN A 799 -16.72 -36.96 -17.89
N LYS A 800 -17.02 -36.34 -19.04
CA LYS A 800 -16.07 -35.47 -19.76
C LYS A 800 -15.69 -34.25 -18.93
N MET A 801 -16.67 -33.63 -18.25
CA MET A 801 -16.42 -32.51 -17.34
C MET A 801 -15.47 -32.90 -16.20
N PHE A 802 -15.71 -34.04 -15.54
CA PHE A 802 -14.84 -34.52 -14.46
C PHE A 802 -13.42 -34.82 -14.95
N LEU A 803 -13.29 -35.46 -16.12
CA LEU A 803 -12.00 -35.75 -16.74
C LEU A 803 -11.19 -34.47 -16.99
N VAL A 804 -11.81 -33.46 -17.59
CA VAL A 804 -11.20 -32.16 -17.84
C VAL A 804 -10.85 -31.44 -16.53
N ALA A 805 -11.77 -31.41 -15.56
CA ALA A 805 -11.56 -30.77 -14.27
C ALA A 805 -10.43 -31.42 -13.45
N SER A 806 -10.22 -32.73 -13.62
CA SER A 806 -9.17 -33.48 -12.91
C SER A 806 -7.74 -33.05 -13.28
N VAL A 807 -7.54 -32.44 -14.46
CA VAL A 807 -6.24 -31.93 -14.89
C VAL A 807 -5.88 -30.62 -14.19
N ALA A 808 -6.87 -29.82 -13.80
CA ALA A 808 -6.65 -28.48 -13.27
C ALA A 808 -5.78 -28.44 -12.00
N PRO A 809 -6.03 -29.26 -10.95
CA PRO A 809 -5.18 -29.28 -9.75
C PRO A 809 -3.74 -29.69 -10.04
N LEU A 810 -3.50 -30.50 -11.08
CA LEU A 810 -2.16 -31.01 -11.39
C LEU A 810 -1.21 -29.92 -11.90
N GLY A 811 -1.73 -28.76 -12.34
CA GLY A 811 -0.92 -27.59 -12.65
C GLY A 811 -0.08 -27.09 -11.46
N LEU A 812 -0.50 -27.39 -10.23
CA LEU A 812 0.23 -27.04 -9.01
C LEU A 812 1.64 -27.66 -8.97
N ILE A 813 1.84 -28.81 -9.62
CA ILE A 813 3.16 -29.46 -9.74
C ILE A 813 4.16 -28.49 -10.38
N GLY A 814 3.76 -27.83 -11.46
CA GLY A 814 4.61 -26.85 -12.14
C GLY A 814 4.84 -25.58 -11.35
N VAL A 815 3.82 -25.11 -10.61
CA VAL A 815 3.93 -23.94 -9.73
C VAL A 815 5.00 -24.18 -8.66
N VAL A 816 4.92 -25.30 -7.96
CA VAL A 816 5.87 -25.65 -6.89
C VAL A 816 7.28 -25.89 -7.44
N LEU A 817 7.40 -26.58 -8.58
CA LEU A 817 8.69 -26.81 -9.24
C LEU A 817 9.38 -25.52 -9.71
N ALA A 818 8.63 -24.45 -10.01
CA ALA A 818 9.19 -23.16 -10.38
C ALA A 818 9.55 -22.29 -9.17
N LEU A 819 8.76 -22.34 -8.09
CA LEU A 819 8.95 -21.49 -6.91
C LEU A 819 10.05 -21.98 -5.97
N ILE A 820 10.21 -23.31 -5.79
CA ILE A 820 11.23 -23.84 -4.86
C ILE A 820 12.66 -23.51 -5.29
N PRO A 821 13.10 -23.78 -6.54
CA PRO A 821 14.49 -23.53 -6.94
C PRO A 821 14.84 -22.04 -6.98
N THR A 822 13.84 -21.19 -7.21
CA THR A 822 13.99 -19.73 -7.25
C THR A 822 13.92 -19.09 -5.85
N GLY A 823 13.58 -19.86 -4.82
CA GLY A 823 13.39 -19.34 -3.45
C GLY A 823 12.30 -18.28 -3.34
N THR A 824 11.40 -18.20 -4.32
CA THR A 824 10.42 -17.12 -4.40
C THR A 824 9.17 -17.46 -3.57
N PRO A 825 8.75 -16.61 -2.61
CA PRO A 825 7.58 -16.90 -1.79
C PRO A 825 6.27 -16.86 -2.60
N LEU A 826 5.30 -17.66 -2.18
CA LEU A 826 3.93 -17.64 -2.71
C LEU A 826 3.22 -16.37 -2.25
N GLY A 827 3.24 -15.35 -3.10
CA GLY A 827 2.60 -14.05 -2.87
C GLY A 827 1.09 -14.03 -3.13
N PHE A 828 0.41 -12.99 -2.64
CA PHE A 828 -1.00 -12.74 -2.97
C PHE A 828 -1.24 -12.75 -4.49
N VAL A 829 -0.41 -12.06 -5.26
CA VAL A 829 -0.47 -12.06 -6.74
C VAL A 829 -0.23 -13.44 -7.37
N ALA A 830 0.61 -14.29 -6.75
CA ALA A 830 0.86 -15.64 -7.25
C ALA A 830 -0.36 -16.55 -7.04
N ILE A 831 -1.05 -16.42 -5.90
CA ILE A 831 -2.32 -17.11 -5.66
C ILE A 831 -3.34 -16.75 -6.75
N LEU A 832 -3.41 -15.48 -7.14
CA LEU A 832 -4.26 -15.03 -8.24
C LEU A 832 -3.86 -15.63 -9.59
N GLY A 833 -2.55 -15.74 -9.86
CA GLY A 833 -2.04 -16.43 -11.04
C GLY A 833 -2.35 -17.93 -11.06
N VAL A 834 -2.36 -18.60 -9.91
CA VAL A 834 -2.78 -20.02 -9.82
C VAL A 834 -4.25 -20.18 -10.16
N LEU A 835 -5.12 -19.26 -9.70
CA LEU A 835 -6.54 -19.26 -10.08
C LEU A 835 -6.74 -19.03 -11.59
N ALA A 836 -5.98 -18.10 -12.16
CA ALA A 836 -5.95 -17.87 -13.60
C ALA A 836 -5.50 -19.11 -14.39
N LEU A 837 -4.43 -19.75 -13.91
CA LEU A 837 -3.86 -20.95 -14.50
C LEU A 837 -4.89 -22.08 -14.62
N ILE A 838 -5.72 -22.30 -13.59
CA ILE A 838 -6.80 -23.30 -13.64
C ILE A 838 -7.69 -23.12 -14.86
N GLY A 839 -8.11 -21.88 -15.16
CA GLY A 839 -8.94 -21.59 -16.33
C GLY A 839 -8.26 -21.94 -17.65
N ILE A 840 -6.96 -21.62 -17.79
CA ILE A 840 -6.15 -21.90 -18.98
C ILE A 840 -5.99 -23.42 -19.19
N ILE A 841 -5.69 -24.15 -18.12
CA ILE A 841 -5.51 -25.61 -18.17
C ILE A 841 -6.81 -26.30 -18.60
N ILE A 842 -7.93 -25.86 -18.01
CA ILE A 842 -9.25 -26.38 -18.36
C ILE A 842 -9.55 -26.07 -19.83
N ARG A 843 -9.33 -24.84 -20.30
CA ARG A 843 -9.54 -24.47 -21.72
C ARG A 843 -8.79 -25.41 -22.66
N ASN A 844 -7.50 -25.63 -22.43
CA ASN A 844 -6.70 -26.53 -23.28
C ASN A 844 -7.22 -27.98 -23.25
N SER A 845 -7.64 -28.44 -22.08
CA SER A 845 -8.19 -29.80 -21.88
C SER A 845 -9.55 -29.97 -22.57
N VAL A 846 -10.43 -28.95 -22.52
CA VAL A 846 -11.72 -28.95 -23.23
C VAL A 846 -11.52 -29.12 -24.72
N ILE A 847 -10.61 -28.32 -25.31
CA ILE A 847 -10.41 -28.33 -26.75
C ILE A 847 -9.91 -29.71 -27.22
N LEU A 848 -9.02 -30.36 -26.44
CA LEU A 848 -8.54 -31.71 -26.76
C LEU A 848 -9.68 -32.74 -26.67
N VAL A 849 -10.50 -32.72 -25.63
CA VAL A 849 -11.63 -33.66 -25.47
C VAL A 849 -12.70 -33.46 -26.54
N THR A 850 -13.00 -32.23 -26.93
CA THR A 850 -13.94 -31.96 -28.02
C THR A 850 -13.42 -32.45 -29.37
N GLN A 851 -12.10 -32.41 -29.58
CA GLN A 851 -11.49 -32.94 -30.80
C GLN A 851 -11.56 -34.47 -30.83
N ILE A 852 -11.30 -35.15 -29.71
CA ILE A 852 -11.46 -36.61 -29.59
C ILE A 852 -12.90 -37.02 -29.95
N ASP A 853 -13.89 -36.33 -29.39
CA ASP A 853 -15.31 -36.59 -29.67
C ASP A 853 -15.68 -36.32 -31.16
N ALA A 854 -15.02 -35.36 -31.80
CA ALA A 854 -15.21 -35.10 -33.22
C ALA A 854 -14.67 -36.25 -34.09
N TYR A 855 -13.49 -36.79 -33.79
CA TYR A 855 -12.94 -37.94 -34.51
C TYR A 855 -13.72 -39.24 -34.26
N GLU A 856 -14.19 -39.46 -33.02
CA GLU A 856 -15.09 -40.59 -32.71
C GLU A 856 -16.39 -40.51 -33.53
N LYS A 857 -16.96 -39.32 -33.71
CA LYS A 857 -18.15 -39.10 -34.54
C LYS A 857 -17.89 -39.27 -36.05
N SER A 858 -16.66 -39.09 -36.49
CA SER A 858 -16.23 -39.28 -37.88
C SER A 858 -15.92 -40.74 -38.22
N GLY A 859 -16.19 -41.70 -37.33
CA GLY A 859 -16.07 -43.14 -37.60
C GLY A 859 -14.75 -43.80 -37.19
N TYR A 860 -13.78 -43.04 -36.66
CA TYR A 860 -12.51 -43.60 -36.21
C TYR A 860 -12.70 -44.57 -35.04
N LEU A 861 -11.91 -45.65 -35.01
CA LEU A 861 -11.81 -46.53 -33.84
C LEU A 861 -11.42 -45.70 -32.60
N PRO A 862 -12.00 -45.93 -31.40
CA PRO A 862 -11.79 -45.06 -30.24
C PRO A 862 -10.32 -44.87 -29.82
N TRP A 863 -9.46 -45.86 -30.07
CA TRP A 863 -8.03 -45.73 -29.82
C TRP A 863 -7.37 -44.78 -30.83
N ASP A 864 -7.61 -45.00 -32.12
CA ASP A 864 -7.03 -44.21 -33.20
C ASP A 864 -7.60 -42.78 -33.20
N ALA A 865 -8.86 -42.60 -32.81
CA ALA A 865 -9.47 -41.27 -32.58
C ALA A 865 -8.70 -40.46 -31.51
N VAL A 866 -8.28 -41.09 -30.41
CA VAL A 866 -7.48 -40.41 -29.37
C VAL A 866 -6.08 -40.09 -29.87
N VAL A 867 -5.45 -40.99 -30.62
CA VAL A 867 -4.11 -40.78 -31.21
C VAL A 867 -4.16 -39.61 -32.20
N GLU A 868 -5.04 -39.66 -33.19
CA GLU A 868 -5.18 -38.63 -34.23
C GLU A 868 -5.58 -37.28 -33.64
N ALA A 869 -6.53 -37.25 -32.70
CA ALA A 869 -6.89 -36.01 -32.02
C ALA A 869 -5.69 -35.38 -31.29
N THR A 870 -4.87 -36.19 -30.64
CA THR A 870 -3.71 -35.71 -29.88
C THR A 870 -2.58 -35.27 -30.81
N GLU A 871 -2.32 -35.99 -31.91
CA GLU A 871 -1.32 -35.60 -32.91
C GLU A 871 -1.70 -34.28 -33.60
N HIS A 872 -2.96 -34.13 -34.00
CA HIS A 872 -3.48 -32.92 -34.62
C HIS A 872 -3.46 -31.71 -33.65
N ARG A 873 -3.64 -31.95 -32.35
CA ARG A 873 -3.64 -30.88 -31.32
C ARG A 873 -2.26 -30.60 -30.73
N ARG A 874 -1.27 -31.46 -30.95
CA ARG A 874 0.09 -31.30 -30.40
C ARG A 874 0.72 -29.96 -30.77
N ARG A 875 0.75 -29.61 -32.06
CA ARG A 875 1.38 -28.37 -32.55
C ARG A 875 0.64 -27.12 -32.04
N PRO A 876 -0.70 -27.01 -32.16
CA PRO A 876 -1.43 -25.92 -31.54
C PRO A 876 -1.14 -25.77 -30.05
N ILE A 877 -1.28 -26.84 -29.26
CA ILE A 877 -1.12 -26.80 -27.79
C ILE A 877 0.30 -26.42 -27.36
N LEU A 878 1.34 -26.92 -28.03
CA LEU A 878 2.72 -26.50 -27.75
C LEU A 878 2.93 -25.02 -28.05
N LEU A 879 2.29 -24.52 -29.09
CA LEU A 879 2.38 -23.12 -29.48
C LEU A 879 1.67 -22.20 -28.49
N THR A 880 0.48 -22.59 -28.02
CA THR A 880 -0.26 -21.83 -27.00
C THR A 880 0.56 -21.74 -25.72
N ALA A 881 1.15 -22.86 -25.28
CA ALA A 881 2.01 -22.93 -24.11
C ALA A 881 3.27 -22.09 -24.27
N ALA A 882 3.91 -22.11 -25.45
CA ALA A 882 5.09 -21.31 -25.74
C ALA A 882 4.78 -19.81 -25.72
N ALA A 883 3.71 -19.37 -26.39
CA ALA A 883 3.31 -17.97 -26.42
C ALA A 883 2.98 -17.44 -25.01
N ALA A 884 2.21 -18.21 -24.23
CA ALA A 884 1.84 -17.82 -22.88
C ALA A 884 3.05 -17.79 -21.93
N SER A 885 3.88 -18.84 -21.92
CA SER A 885 5.05 -18.91 -21.03
C SER A 885 6.14 -17.90 -21.41
N LEU A 886 6.49 -17.78 -22.69
CA LEU A 886 7.53 -16.85 -23.15
C LEU A 886 7.09 -15.39 -23.05
N GLY A 887 5.80 -15.10 -23.28
CA GLY A 887 5.24 -13.75 -23.11
C GLY A 887 5.31 -13.22 -21.68
N MET A 888 5.41 -14.11 -20.69
CA MET A 888 5.57 -13.74 -19.27
C MET A 888 7.03 -13.60 -18.82
N ILE A 889 8.02 -13.97 -19.63
CA ILE A 889 9.45 -13.85 -19.27
C ILE A 889 9.87 -12.39 -19.00
N PRO A 890 9.49 -11.39 -19.83
CA PRO A 890 9.87 -10.00 -19.56
C PRO A 890 9.35 -9.49 -18.21
N ILE A 891 8.12 -9.86 -17.84
CA ILE A 891 7.49 -9.43 -16.58
C ILE A 891 8.04 -10.18 -15.37
N ALA A 892 8.65 -11.35 -15.56
CA ALA A 892 9.25 -12.11 -14.47
C ALA A 892 10.41 -11.36 -13.80
N ARG A 893 11.01 -10.37 -14.49
CA ARG A 893 12.05 -9.48 -13.97
C ARG A 893 11.50 -8.41 -13.02
N GLU A 894 10.21 -8.09 -13.12
CA GLU A 894 9.56 -7.09 -12.27
C GLU A 894 9.26 -7.65 -10.88
N VAL A 895 9.68 -6.96 -9.83
CA VAL A 895 9.56 -7.43 -8.43
C VAL A 895 8.10 -7.73 -8.04
N PHE A 896 7.15 -6.93 -8.54
CA PHE A 896 5.73 -7.12 -8.23
C PHE A 896 5.14 -8.40 -8.85
N TRP A 897 5.48 -8.69 -10.11
CA TRP A 897 4.88 -9.79 -10.89
C TRP A 897 5.72 -11.07 -10.89
N GLY A 898 6.98 -11.01 -10.48
CA GLY A 898 7.93 -12.14 -10.50
C GLY A 898 7.35 -13.45 -9.96
N PRO A 899 6.88 -13.50 -8.69
CA PRO A 899 6.30 -14.73 -8.12
C PRO A 899 5.15 -15.31 -8.92
N MET A 900 4.26 -14.44 -9.44
CA MET A 900 3.14 -14.85 -10.27
C MET A 900 3.60 -15.37 -11.64
N ALA A 901 4.56 -14.70 -12.27
CA ALA A 901 5.11 -15.09 -13.56
C ALA A 901 5.80 -16.46 -13.47
N TYR A 902 6.64 -16.69 -12.46
CA TYR A 902 7.27 -18.01 -12.24
C TYR A 902 6.23 -19.11 -12.01
N ALA A 903 5.22 -18.85 -11.16
CA ALA A 903 4.14 -19.80 -10.91
C ALA A 903 3.37 -20.14 -12.19
N MET A 904 3.00 -19.14 -13.00
CA MET A 904 2.28 -19.35 -14.25
C MET A 904 3.13 -20.03 -15.32
N ILE A 905 4.39 -19.63 -15.51
CA ILE A 905 5.31 -20.25 -16.47
C ILE A 905 5.50 -21.74 -16.14
N GLY A 906 5.85 -22.05 -14.90
CA GLY A 906 6.03 -23.43 -14.45
C GLY A 906 4.74 -24.25 -14.57
N GLY A 907 3.63 -23.66 -14.12
CA GLY A 907 2.30 -24.26 -14.18
C GLY A 907 1.85 -24.57 -15.61
N ILE A 908 2.01 -23.64 -16.55
CA ILE A 908 1.65 -23.84 -17.97
C ILE A 908 2.50 -24.93 -18.60
N ILE A 909 3.82 -24.91 -18.39
CA ILE A 909 4.74 -25.91 -18.99
C ILE A 909 4.35 -27.33 -18.55
N ILE A 910 4.18 -27.55 -17.24
CA ILE A 910 3.80 -28.87 -16.72
C ILE A 910 2.37 -29.24 -17.10
N ALA A 911 1.42 -28.31 -17.02
CA ALA A 911 0.05 -28.61 -17.40
C ALA A 911 -0.09 -28.95 -18.89
N THR A 912 0.71 -28.35 -19.76
CA THR A 912 0.76 -28.68 -21.19
C THR A 912 1.25 -30.11 -21.40
N LEU A 913 2.33 -30.50 -20.71
CA LEU A 913 2.84 -31.86 -20.74
C LEU A 913 1.79 -32.88 -20.26
N LEU A 914 1.09 -32.56 -19.17
CA LEU A 914 0.02 -33.40 -18.62
C LEU A 914 -1.21 -33.45 -19.53
N THR A 915 -1.57 -32.34 -20.18
CA THR A 915 -2.69 -32.31 -21.14
C THR A 915 -2.41 -33.23 -22.33
N LEU A 916 -1.16 -33.29 -22.80
CA LEU A 916 -0.80 -34.11 -23.96
C LEU A 916 -0.50 -35.58 -23.63
N LEU A 917 -0.08 -35.91 -22.40
CA LEU A 917 0.31 -37.28 -22.03
C LEU A 917 -0.65 -37.94 -21.03
N PHE A 918 -1.05 -37.21 -19.99
CA PHE A 918 -1.89 -37.74 -18.93
C PHE A 918 -3.37 -37.76 -19.32
N LEU A 919 -3.90 -36.72 -19.96
CA LEU A 919 -5.32 -36.68 -20.36
C LEU A 919 -5.72 -37.82 -21.32
N PRO A 920 -4.94 -38.14 -22.38
CA PRO A 920 -5.25 -39.29 -23.25
C PRO A 920 -5.21 -40.63 -22.50
N ALA A 921 -4.19 -40.85 -21.66
CA ALA A 921 -4.08 -42.06 -20.86
C ALA A 921 -5.25 -42.22 -19.87
N LEU A 922 -5.67 -41.11 -19.24
CA LEU A 922 -6.83 -41.08 -18.35
C LEU A 922 -8.14 -41.32 -19.12
N TYR A 923 -8.31 -40.73 -20.30
CA TYR A 923 -9.47 -40.95 -21.16
C TYR A 923 -9.60 -42.43 -21.56
N VAL A 924 -8.51 -43.02 -22.04
CA VAL A 924 -8.43 -44.44 -22.42
C VAL A 924 -8.67 -45.35 -21.21
N ALA A 925 -8.19 -45.01 -20.02
CA ALA A 925 -8.45 -45.76 -18.79
C ALA A 925 -9.93 -45.69 -18.37
N TRP A 926 -10.51 -44.48 -18.40
CA TRP A 926 -11.88 -44.22 -17.96
C TRP A 926 -12.92 -44.91 -18.86
N TYR A 927 -12.77 -44.79 -20.18
CA TYR A 927 -13.64 -45.43 -21.17
C TYR A 927 -13.27 -46.88 -21.49
N ARG A 928 -12.23 -47.43 -20.83
CA ARG A 928 -11.73 -48.80 -21.02
C ARG A 928 -11.41 -49.17 -22.47
N ILE A 929 -10.94 -48.19 -23.24
CA ILE A 929 -10.54 -48.37 -24.64
C ILE A 929 -9.32 -49.32 -24.69
N LYS A 930 -9.29 -50.23 -25.67
CA LYS A 930 -8.19 -51.17 -25.93
C LYS A 930 -7.54 -50.82 -27.27
N GLU A 931 -6.23 -51.06 -27.37
CA GLU A 931 -5.52 -50.97 -28.65
C GLU A 931 -6.10 -52.04 -29.60
N PRO A 932 -6.54 -51.68 -30.81
CA PRO A 932 -7.12 -52.63 -31.75
C PRO A 932 -6.09 -53.66 -32.20
N SER A 933 -6.52 -54.91 -32.39
CA SER A 933 -5.67 -55.95 -33.01
C SER A 933 -5.50 -55.68 -34.52
N ASP A 934 -4.44 -56.20 -35.13
CA ASP A 934 -4.19 -56.00 -36.58
C ASP A 934 -5.38 -56.45 -37.45
N GLU A 935 -6.13 -57.48 -37.03
CA GLU A 935 -7.39 -57.92 -37.67
C GLU A 935 -8.52 -56.87 -37.59
N GLN A 936 -8.63 -56.12 -36.49
CA GLN A 936 -9.65 -55.08 -36.31
C GLN A 936 -9.34 -53.81 -37.11
N ARG A 937 -8.06 -53.57 -37.41
CA ARG A 937 -7.63 -52.50 -38.31
C ARG A 937 -7.96 -52.86 -39.76
N GLN A 938 -7.72 -54.11 -40.16
CA GLN A 938 -8.10 -54.61 -41.48
C GLN A 938 -9.63 -54.61 -41.71
N GLU A 939 -10.43 -55.04 -40.72
CA GLU A 939 -11.91 -54.98 -40.83
C GLU A 939 -12.47 -53.54 -40.88
N ALA A 940 -11.74 -52.55 -40.37
CA ALA A 940 -12.12 -51.13 -40.44
C ALA A 940 -11.74 -50.52 -41.80
N GLU A 941 -10.55 -50.85 -42.32
CA GLU A 941 -10.10 -50.46 -43.67
C GLU A 941 -11.02 -51.06 -44.76
N ASP A 942 -11.41 -52.34 -44.63
CA ASP A 942 -12.33 -53.00 -45.57
C ASP A 942 -13.74 -52.36 -45.57
N LYS A 943 -14.20 -51.80 -44.45
CA LYS A 943 -15.50 -51.10 -44.36
C LYS A 943 -15.48 -49.72 -45.01
N ASP A 944 -14.38 -48.98 -44.89
CA ASP A 944 -14.20 -47.67 -45.54
C ASP A 944 -14.02 -47.80 -47.07
N GLU A 945 -13.44 -48.91 -47.54
CA GLU A 945 -13.39 -49.24 -48.97
C GLU A 945 -14.78 -49.63 -49.53
N ASP A 946 -15.60 -50.38 -48.78
CA ASP A 946 -16.96 -50.77 -49.20
C ASP A 946 -17.97 -49.59 -49.18
N GLU A 947 -17.85 -48.61 -48.27
CA GLU A 947 -18.71 -47.41 -48.25
C GLU A 947 -18.37 -46.41 -49.37
N ASN A 948 -17.09 -46.30 -49.77
CA ASN A 948 -16.67 -45.47 -50.91
C ASN A 948 -16.89 -46.14 -52.28
N ALA A 949 -17.28 -47.41 -52.32
CA ALA A 949 -17.55 -48.17 -53.55
C ALA A 949 -19.02 -48.10 -54.03
N GLN A 950 -19.88 -47.26 -53.45
CA GLN A 950 -21.22 -47.00 -54.02
C GLN A 950 -21.16 -45.97 -55.16
N PRO A 951 -21.56 -46.32 -56.40
CA PRO A 951 -21.49 -45.39 -57.51
C PRO A 951 -22.58 -44.31 -57.38
N ALA A 952 -22.17 -43.06 -57.63
CA ALA A 952 -23.05 -41.91 -57.72
C ALA A 952 -24.22 -42.15 -58.69
N HIS A 953 -25.44 -41.90 -58.20
CA HIS A 953 -26.63 -41.68 -59.02
C HIS A 953 -27.34 -40.40 -58.60
#